data_AF-A0A2S7K9T4-F1
#
_entry.id   AF-A0A2S7K9T4-F1
#
_cell.length_a   1.000
_cell.length_b   1.000
_cell.length_c   1.000
_cell.angle_alpha   90.00
_cell.angle_beta   90.00
_cell.angle_gamma   90.00
#
_symmetry.space_group_name_H-M   'P 1'
#
loop_
_entity.id
_entity.type
_entity.pdbx_description
1 polymer ?
#
loop_
_entity_poly.entity_id
_entity_poly.type
_entity_poly.pdbx_seq_one_letter_code
_entity_poly.pdbx_strand_id
1 'polypeptide(L)'
;MFLAGRSPGPVKERVRVFIPEIQIMETCLMSEHQAALKTGERIELPLSKLILSKDNPRKTACREADPELIASIRSVGLLQNLGVRAAPENPGKFEVRFGGRRLRALRALSKQGYFGKDAQFPCTIVSDDEKQAQEAALAENVARQSMNPVDEFEAFSRLEESGLEIPDIAGRFAITERQVRQRLALGRAAPCVRNALRAGEIALDIAMAFAGASDISRQERVFKAMKERGGFSEFAVRRMLHEGAISADDDLARFVGVEAYEKAGGRTETDLFSNENRLIDPEIVYRLRDDRLAAGAERLAREGWSWVETHESHSWQALAAFDRIYGEPVEPSEEEANEIERISADIAAYEARAEDEMSDEDWDAVDALEENLAKLQSGRRRFSSEQKAVSGCIIYPERNGLGVHEGLVRKADRKKAARLNEPEGEGDGKADPANAGYGKALRADLASFRAQALRAGLAGAPRLAQTALQFAIVFEALGPCAAARPEGLTFSAPAAQLRVAKGELGETPAAARLLAIEKELRLDIFSSGSWRGAWEAFKALRGDERAALAAFSLARMIEPINDEEGFASVLGVELGLSIREYWTPTADNFFSRIRKDDLAEFLTQTVGKERAAFLTREFKAKKSEIAAVCERLTDGTTPLKSAERDAVGAWAPRGMAFAIPAGLSAKNDAPGEDIASGEERPATQAG
;
A
#
# COMPACT_ATOMS: atom_id res chain seq x y z
N MET A 1 -16.44 95.50 36.11
CA MET A 1 -15.85 95.68 37.46
C MET A 1 -16.87 95.15 38.46
N PHE A 2 -16.39 94.36 39.43
CA PHE A 2 -17.11 93.55 40.42
C PHE A 2 -18.35 94.17 41.07
N LEU A 3 -19.31 93.31 41.47
CA LEU A 3 -19.85 93.26 42.83
C LEU A 3 -20.67 91.97 43.07
N ALA A 4 -20.47 91.37 44.24
CA ALA A 4 -21.13 90.17 44.76
C ALA A 4 -22.32 90.53 45.67
N GLY A 5 -23.28 89.61 45.89
CA GLY A 5 -24.29 89.78 46.94
C GLY A 5 -25.40 88.72 47.07
N ARG A 6 -25.24 87.85 48.09
CA ARG A 6 -26.21 87.36 49.12
C ARG A 6 -27.59 86.69 48.80
N SER A 7 -27.79 85.55 49.49
CA SER A 7 -29.00 84.73 49.85
C SER A 7 -30.12 85.49 50.62
N PRO A 8 -31.27 84.94 51.15
CA PRO A 8 -32.03 83.63 51.01
C PRO A 8 -33.62 83.70 51.02
N GLY A 9 -34.33 82.62 50.59
CA GLY A 9 -35.70 82.10 51.01
C GLY A 9 -37.00 82.93 50.77
N PRO A 10 -38.27 82.43 50.93
CA PRO A 10 -38.80 81.10 51.33
C PRO A 10 -40.04 80.51 50.54
N VAL A 11 -40.24 79.18 50.68
CA VAL A 11 -41.46 78.32 50.80
C VAL A 11 -42.86 78.78 50.27
N LYS A 12 -43.50 77.97 49.40
CA LYS A 12 -44.77 77.21 49.66
C LYS A 12 -45.26 76.33 48.49
N GLU A 13 -45.92 75.24 48.91
CA GLU A 13 -46.45 74.05 48.23
C GLU A 13 -47.53 74.22 47.14
N ARG A 14 -47.58 73.17 46.27
CA ARG A 14 -48.71 72.61 45.48
C ARG A 14 -49.27 73.50 44.36
N VAL A 15 -49.43 73.03 43.13
CA VAL A 15 -50.35 71.95 42.70
C VAL A 15 -49.81 71.25 41.44
N ARG A 16 -49.98 69.92 41.37
CA ARG A 16 -49.80 69.07 40.19
C ARG A 16 -50.73 69.50 39.06
N VAL A 17 -50.21 69.73 37.85
CA VAL A 17 -50.82 69.21 36.62
C VAL A 17 -49.69 68.70 35.72
N PHE A 18 -49.86 67.45 35.29
CA PHE A 18 -48.91 66.62 34.57
C PHE A 18 -49.37 66.56 33.11
N ILE A 19 -48.50 67.01 32.18
CA ILE A 19 -48.12 66.32 30.91
C ILE A 19 -49.12 66.37 29.72
N PRO A 20 -48.70 66.32 28.43
CA PRO A 20 -47.54 66.89 27.70
C PRO A 20 -47.86 67.28 26.21
N GLU A 21 -47.50 68.45 25.68
CA GLU A 21 -47.78 68.76 24.24
C GLU A 21 -46.57 68.71 23.30
N ILE A 22 -45.35 68.42 23.78
CA ILE A 22 -44.14 68.60 22.97
C ILE A 22 -43.57 67.28 22.41
N GLN A 23 -44.01 66.11 22.91
CA GLN A 23 -43.47 64.81 22.48
C GLN A 23 -44.19 64.19 21.26
N ILE A 24 -45.32 64.77 20.83
CA ILE A 24 -46.14 64.22 19.74
C ILE A 24 -45.62 64.69 18.36
N MET A 25 -44.90 65.81 18.29
CA MET A 25 -44.50 66.40 17.00
C MET A 25 -43.26 65.75 16.38
N GLU A 26 -42.27 65.31 17.18
CA GLU A 26 -41.11 64.54 16.65
C GLU A 26 -41.48 63.11 16.25
N THR A 27 -42.51 62.53 16.87
CA THR A 27 -42.96 61.17 16.56
C THR A 27 -43.80 61.13 15.26
N CYS A 28 -44.46 62.24 14.90
CA CYS A 28 -45.29 62.33 13.69
C CYS A 28 -44.47 62.49 12.40
N LEU A 29 -43.35 63.23 12.44
CA LEU A 29 -42.47 63.41 11.26
C LEU A 29 -41.75 62.12 10.83
N MET A 30 -41.60 61.17 11.75
CA MET A 30 -40.97 59.87 11.48
C MET A 30 -41.95 58.80 10.97
N SER A 31 -43.27 58.99 11.13
CA SER A 31 -44.29 58.03 10.67
C SER A 31 -44.66 58.24 9.19
N GLU A 32 -44.62 59.48 8.69
CA GLU A 32 -44.93 59.76 7.28
C GLU A 32 -43.84 59.27 6.32
N HIS A 33 -42.57 59.22 6.73
CA HIS A 33 -41.47 58.69 5.90
C HIS A 33 -41.44 57.15 5.79
N GLN A 34 -42.17 56.43 6.65
CA GLN A 34 -42.23 54.96 6.59
C GLN A 34 -43.17 54.44 5.50
N ALA A 35 -44.08 55.27 4.99
CA ALA A 35 -45.15 54.85 4.08
C ALA A 35 -44.80 54.92 2.57
N ALA A 36 -43.58 55.32 2.18
CA ALA A 36 -43.24 55.56 0.77
C ALA A 36 -41.90 54.94 0.30
N LEU A 37 -41.33 53.99 1.03
CA LEU A 37 -40.07 53.37 0.64
C LEU A 37 -40.30 52.31 -0.45
N LYS A 38 -39.75 52.52 -1.65
CA LYS A 38 -39.95 51.61 -2.78
C LYS A 38 -38.94 50.46 -2.73
N THR A 39 -39.39 49.24 -3.04
CA THR A 39 -38.48 48.09 -3.19
C THR A 39 -37.40 48.38 -4.22
N GLY A 40 -36.14 48.14 -3.86
CA GLY A 40 -34.96 48.42 -4.69
C GLY A 40 -34.28 49.77 -4.43
N GLU A 41 -34.89 50.66 -3.63
CA GLU A 41 -34.31 51.96 -3.27
C GLU A 41 -33.11 51.80 -2.32
N ARG A 42 -32.08 52.65 -2.49
CA ARG A 42 -30.86 52.65 -1.67
C ARG A 42 -30.95 53.73 -0.60
N ILE A 43 -30.69 53.37 0.64
CA ILE A 43 -30.73 54.27 1.80
C ILE A 43 -29.50 54.03 2.68
N GLU A 44 -28.95 55.09 3.28
CA GLU A 44 -27.92 54.97 4.30
C GLU A 44 -28.55 54.90 5.69
N LEU A 45 -28.16 53.89 6.48
CA LEU A 45 -28.69 53.67 7.82
C LEU A 45 -27.56 53.51 8.83
N PRO A 46 -27.70 54.10 10.04
CA PRO A 46 -26.73 53.90 11.10
C PRO A 46 -26.78 52.46 11.63
N LEU A 47 -25.63 51.90 11.97
CA LEU A 47 -25.53 50.52 12.49
C LEU A 47 -26.43 50.25 13.71
N SER A 48 -26.66 51.27 14.54
CA SER A 48 -27.55 51.23 15.70
C SER A 48 -29.03 50.94 15.37
N LYS A 49 -29.47 51.26 14.14
CA LYS A 49 -30.85 51.02 13.67
C LYS A 49 -31.04 49.66 12.97
N LEU A 50 -29.98 48.91 12.73
CA LEU A 50 -30.01 47.63 12.00
C LEU A 50 -30.15 46.44 12.97
N ILE A 51 -31.21 45.65 12.83
CA ILE A 51 -31.45 44.40 13.56
C ILE A 51 -31.48 43.20 12.61
N LEU A 52 -31.13 42.01 13.08
CA LEU A 52 -31.16 40.80 12.25
C LEU A 52 -32.60 40.24 12.21
N SER A 53 -33.13 39.93 11.04
CA SER A 53 -34.48 39.35 10.92
C SER A 53 -34.54 37.90 11.40
N LYS A 54 -35.71 37.49 11.94
CA LYS A 54 -36.01 36.09 12.35
C LYS A 54 -36.12 35.14 11.13
N ASP A 55 -36.34 35.70 9.95
CA ASP A 55 -36.59 34.98 8.69
C ASP A 55 -35.34 34.83 7.82
N ASN A 56 -34.15 34.97 8.41
CA ASN A 56 -32.90 34.75 7.67
C ASN A 56 -32.76 33.26 7.29
N PRO A 57 -32.57 32.91 6.01
CA PRO A 57 -32.57 31.52 5.53
C PRO A 57 -31.42 30.67 6.11
N ARG A 58 -30.34 31.27 6.63
CA ARG A 58 -29.27 30.54 7.34
C ARG A 58 -29.49 30.59 8.85
N LYS A 59 -30.26 29.63 9.38
CA LYS A 59 -30.50 29.46 10.84
C LYS A 59 -29.38 28.67 11.56
N THR A 60 -28.54 27.94 10.83
CA THR A 60 -27.65 26.91 11.42
C THR A 60 -26.13 27.20 11.38
N ALA A 61 -25.65 28.32 10.82
CA ALA A 61 -24.21 28.55 10.62
C ALA A 61 -23.62 29.75 11.38
N CYS A 62 -22.73 29.44 12.34
CA CYS A 62 -21.82 30.26 13.15
C CYS A 62 -22.44 31.43 13.93
N ARG A 63 -22.42 31.38 15.27
CA ARG A 63 -22.71 32.56 16.13
C ARG A 63 -21.63 33.66 16.01
N GLU A 64 -20.44 33.29 15.56
CA GLU A 64 -19.27 34.17 15.49
C GLU A 64 -19.19 34.94 14.16
N ALA A 65 -18.52 36.09 14.21
CA ALA A 65 -18.28 36.90 13.03
C ALA A 65 -17.10 36.31 12.26
N ASP A 66 -17.28 36.17 10.96
CA ASP A 66 -16.30 35.61 10.05
C ASP A 66 -15.03 36.49 10.01
N PRO A 67 -13.87 35.99 10.48
CA PRO A 67 -12.64 36.78 10.58
C PRO A 67 -12.13 37.24 9.20
N GLU A 68 -12.33 36.44 8.16
CA GLU A 68 -11.95 36.78 6.80
C GLU A 68 -12.80 37.94 6.27
N LEU A 69 -14.11 37.89 6.53
CA LEU A 69 -15.04 38.97 6.13
C LEU A 69 -14.80 40.28 6.91
N ILE A 70 -14.37 40.19 8.18
CA ILE A 70 -13.95 41.36 8.97
C ILE A 70 -12.74 42.03 8.32
N ALA A 71 -11.71 41.25 7.95
CA ALA A 71 -10.50 41.76 7.32
C ALA A 71 -10.79 42.42 5.95
N SER A 72 -11.67 41.81 5.14
CA SER A 72 -12.07 42.36 3.85
C SER A 72 -12.83 43.69 4.00
N ILE A 73 -13.83 43.77 4.91
CA ILE A 73 -14.58 45.00 5.14
C ILE A 73 -13.69 46.10 5.73
N ARG A 74 -12.72 45.75 6.59
CA ARG A 74 -11.74 46.71 7.11
C ARG A 74 -10.91 47.34 5.97
N SER A 75 -10.50 46.52 5.01
CA SER A 75 -9.57 46.91 3.95
C SER A 75 -10.24 47.65 2.79
N VAL A 76 -11.41 47.17 2.33
CA VAL A 76 -12.07 47.64 1.09
C VAL A 76 -13.43 48.30 1.35
N GLY A 77 -13.96 48.17 2.56
CA GLY A 77 -15.29 48.68 2.92
C GLY A 77 -16.44 47.72 2.55
N LEU A 78 -17.67 48.18 2.75
CA LEU A 78 -18.87 47.38 2.48
C LEU A 78 -19.26 47.47 0.99
N LEU A 79 -18.74 46.55 0.16
CA LEU A 79 -19.00 46.53 -1.29
C LEU A 79 -20.42 46.10 -1.66
N GLN A 80 -21.02 45.19 -0.89
CA GLN A 80 -22.41 44.76 -1.10
C GLN A 80 -23.32 45.31 -0.01
N ASN A 81 -24.36 46.03 -0.43
CA ASN A 81 -25.35 46.64 0.46
C ASN A 81 -26.15 45.61 1.26
N LEU A 82 -26.59 45.99 2.46
CA LEU A 82 -27.47 45.15 3.29
C LEU A 82 -28.92 45.25 2.79
N GLY A 83 -29.61 44.13 2.63
CA GLY A 83 -31.03 44.10 2.25
C GLY A 83 -31.90 44.26 3.50
N VAL A 84 -32.66 45.35 3.58
CA VAL A 84 -33.40 45.75 4.78
C VAL A 84 -34.88 45.98 4.51
N ARG A 85 -35.71 45.78 5.53
CA ARG A 85 -37.10 46.24 5.59
C ARG A 85 -37.38 46.95 6.91
N ALA A 86 -38.43 47.74 6.98
CA ALA A 86 -38.87 48.31 8.26
C ALA A 86 -39.24 47.18 9.24
N ALA A 87 -38.83 47.29 10.50
CA ALA A 87 -39.11 46.27 11.51
C ALA A 87 -40.55 46.40 12.03
N PRO A 88 -41.46 45.43 11.76
CA PRO A 88 -42.85 45.53 12.19
C PRO A 88 -43.01 45.52 13.71
N GLU A 89 -42.11 44.83 14.43
CA GLU A 89 -42.11 44.74 15.89
C GLU A 89 -41.34 45.90 16.58
N ASN A 90 -40.60 46.74 15.83
CA ASN A 90 -39.77 47.81 16.39
C ASN A 90 -39.80 49.08 15.51
N PRO A 91 -40.79 49.99 15.73
CA PRO A 91 -40.91 51.23 14.97
C PRO A 91 -39.60 52.06 15.00
N GLY A 92 -39.06 52.39 13.82
CA GLY A 92 -37.82 53.17 13.68
C GLY A 92 -36.53 52.35 13.53
N LYS A 93 -36.62 51.00 13.57
CA LYS A 93 -35.51 50.08 13.25
C LYS A 93 -35.76 49.34 11.94
N PHE A 94 -34.68 48.81 11.36
CA PHE A 94 -34.71 48.08 10.10
C PHE A 94 -34.20 46.64 10.31
N GLU A 95 -34.98 45.67 9.83
CA GLU A 95 -34.63 44.26 9.81
C GLU A 95 -33.81 43.91 8.58
N VAL A 96 -32.59 43.40 8.80
CA VAL A 96 -31.72 42.86 7.76
C VAL A 96 -32.19 41.46 7.38
N ARG A 97 -32.76 41.35 6.17
CA ARG A 97 -33.18 40.09 5.54
C ARG A 97 -32.03 39.43 4.77
N PHE A 98 -31.22 40.22 4.07
CA PHE A 98 -30.06 39.76 3.31
C PHE A 98 -28.76 40.42 3.79
N GLY A 99 -27.70 39.63 3.97
CA GLY A 99 -26.39 40.13 4.40
C GLY A 99 -26.09 39.96 5.91
N GLY A 100 -26.71 38.99 6.58
CA GLY A 100 -26.48 38.73 8.01
C GLY A 100 -25.02 38.47 8.42
N ARG A 101 -24.18 37.88 7.55
CA ARG A 101 -22.72 37.76 7.79
C ARG A 101 -22.03 39.13 7.81
N ARG A 102 -22.38 40.02 6.87
CA ARG A 102 -21.84 41.38 6.76
C ARG A 102 -22.26 42.25 7.95
N LEU A 103 -23.53 42.18 8.38
CA LEU A 103 -23.98 42.88 9.59
C LEU A 103 -23.20 42.45 10.85
N ARG A 104 -22.89 41.16 10.98
CA ARG A 104 -22.10 40.64 12.11
C ARG A 104 -20.65 41.10 12.06
N ALA A 105 -20.02 41.09 10.88
CA ALA A 105 -18.67 41.64 10.69
C ALA A 105 -18.60 43.15 11.00
N LEU A 106 -19.59 43.93 10.57
CA LEU A 106 -19.69 45.36 10.92
C LEU A 106 -19.86 45.60 12.42
N ARG A 107 -20.66 44.78 13.11
CA ARG A 107 -20.81 44.84 14.57
C ARG A 107 -19.51 44.45 15.29
N ALA A 108 -18.77 43.49 14.77
CA ALA A 108 -17.46 43.10 15.31
C ALA A 108 -16.43 44.24 15.14
N LEU A 109 -16.35 44.85 13.96
CA LEU A 109 -15.50 46.01 13.69
C LEU A 109 -15.86 47.23 14.56
N SER A 110 -17.15 47.49 14.80
CA SER A 110 -17.59 48.55 15.71
C SER A 110 -17.18 48.25 17.17
N LYS A 111 -17.28 46.99 17.62
CA LYS A 111 -16.79 46.58 18.95
C LYS A 111 -15.26 46.69 19.08
N GLN A 112 -14.52 46.46 18.00
CA GLN A 112 -13.07 46.63 17.91
C GLN A 112 -12.65 48.11 17.79
N GLY A 113 -13.60 49.05 17.78
CA GLY A 113 -13.33 50.49 17.75
C GLY A 113 -13.04 51.07 16.37
N TYR A 114 -13.24 50.32 15.29
CA TYR A 114 -12.95 50.79 13.92
C TYR A 114 -13.89 51.91 13.47
N PHE A 115 -15.14 51.90 13.95
CA PHE A 115 -16.12 52.98 13.76
C PHE A 115 -17.20 52.98 14.85
N GLY A 116 -17.80 54.15 15.10
CA GLY A 116 -18.87 54.33 16.09
C GLY A 116 -20.18 53.63 15.69
N LYS A 117 -21.10 53.47 16.65
CA LYS A 117 -22.42 52.83 16.44
C LYS A 117 -23.34 53.60 15.48
N ASP A 118 -23.02 54.87 15.23
CA ASP A 118 -23.77 55.78 14.35
C ASP A 118 -23.16 55.89 12.95
N ALA A 119 -22.14 55.09 12.65
CA ALA A 119 -21.60 54.98 11.30
C ALA A 119 -22.69 54.53 10.32
N GLN A 120 -22.80 55.27 9.21
CA GLN A 120 -23.79 55.06 8.16
C GLN A 120 -23.32 53.96 7.20
N PHE A 121 -24.23 53.04 6.87
CA PHE A 121 -23.94 51.95 5.93
C PHE A 121 -25.00 51.88 4.82
N PRO A 122 -24.60 51.63 3.56
CA PRO A 122 -25.53 51.54 2.45
C PRO A 122 -26.39 50.28 2.56
N CYS A 123 -27.70 50.50 2.53
CA CYS A 123 -28.74 49.49 2.61
C CYS A 123 -29.68 49.58 1.39
N THR A 124 -30.33 48.48 1.03
CA THR A 124 -31.30 48.40 -0.07
C THR A 124 -32.63 47.90 0.47
N ILE A 125 -33.71 48.59 0.13
CA ILE A 125 -35.04 48.32 0.67
C ILE A 125 -35.67 47.15 -0.06
N VAL A 126 -36.13 46.15 0.70
CA VAL A 126 -36.69 44.90 0.18
C VAL A 126 -38.19 44.85 0.46
N SER A 127 -38.97 44.30 -0.47
CA SER A 127 -40.42 44.09 -0.33
C SER A 127 -40.75 43.21 0.88
N ASP A 128 -41.95 43.40 1.45
CA ASP A 128 -42.50 42.55 2.50
C ASP A 128 -42.94 41.16 2.00
N ASP A 129 -43.15 41.00 0.69
CA ASP A 129 -43.45 39.69 0.09
C ASP A 129 -42.17 38.85 -0.01
N GLU A 130 -42.12 37.79 0.81
CA GLU A 130 -40.99 36.87 0.92
C GLU A 130 -40.64 36.19 -0.41
N LYS A 131 -41.64 35.88 -1.25
CA LYS A 131 -41.40 35.27 -2.56
C LYS A 131 -40.74 36.25 -3.51
N GLN A 132 -41.24 37.48 -3.60
CA GLN A 132 -40.66 38.52 -4.45
C GLN A 132 -39.26 38.94 -3.99
N ALA A 133 -39.03 38.98 -2.67
CA ALA A 133 -37.71 39.26 -2.10
C ALA A 133 -36.70 38.16 -2.44
N GLN A 134 -37.11 36.89 -2.35
CA GLN A 134 -36.26 35.75 -2.71
C GLN A 134 -36.00 35.67 -4.21
N GLU A 135 -37.01 35.93 -5.04
CA GLU A 135 -36.89 36.01 -6.50
C GLU A 135 -35.97 37.16 -6.93
N ALA A 136 -36.09 38.35 -6.34
CA ALA A 136 -35.22 39.49 -6.64
C ALA A 136 -33.76 39.21 -6.23
N ALA A 137 -33.53 38.59 -5.07
CA ALA A 137 -32.19 38.20 -4.62
C ALA A 137 -31.58 37.07 -5.47
N LEU A 138 -32.40 36.12 -5.93
CA LEU A 138 -31.97 35.08 -6.85
C LEU A 138 -31.69 35.68 -8.23
N ALA A 139 -32.57 36.54 -8.75
CA ALA A 139 -32.39 37.23 -10.02
C ALA A 139 -31.15 38.14 -10.02
N GLU A 140 -30.87 38.86 -8.94
CA GLU A 140 -29.63 39.64 -8.80
C GLU A 140 -28.39 38.74 -8.83
N ASN A 141 -28.40 37.62 -8.09
CA ASN A 141 -27.27 36.70 -8.09
C ASN A 141 -27.09 35.96 -9.43
N VAL A 142 -28.18 35.61 -10.11
CA VAL A 142 -28.16 34.96 -11.42
C VAL A 142 -27.76 35.94 -12.52
N ALA A 143 -28.16 37.22 -12.42
CA ALA A 143 -27.76 38.26 -13.35
C ALA A 143 -26.31 38.70 -13.18
N ARG A 144 -25.66 38.40 -12.05
CA ARG A 144 -24.20 38.56 -11.90
C ARG A 144 -23.50 37.52 -12.76
N GLN A 145 -22.93 37.98 -13.86
CA GLN A 145 -21.95 37.20 -14.58
C GLN A 145 -20.68 37.15 -13.74
N SER A 146 -20.35 35.98 -13.21
CA SER A 146 -19.05 35.74 -12.58
C SER A 146 -17.95 36.10 -13.58
N MET A 147 -16.94 36.83 -13.11
CA MET A 147 -15.75 37.14 -13.91
C MET A 147 -15.14 35.85 -14.47
N ASN A 148 -14.64 35.90 -15.70
CA ASN A 148 -13.92 34.75 -16.26
C ASN A 148 -12.70 34.46 -15.35
N PRO A 149 -12.43 33.20 -14.97
CA PRO A 149 -11.31 32.85 -14.10
C PRO A 149 -9.96 33.41 -14.57
N VAL A 150 -9.72 33.47 -15.89
CA VAL A 150 -8.47 34.02 -16.44
C VAL A 150 -8.33 35.50 -16.15
N ASP A 151 -9.44 36.26 -16.23
CA ASP A 151 -9.43 37.71 -15.98
C ASP A 151 -9.24 38.00 -14.48
N GLU A 152 -9.75 37.12 -13.61
CA GLU A 152 -9.42 37.13 -12.17
C GLU A 152 -7.92 36.94 -11.97
N PHE A 153 -7.32 35.87 -12.53
CA PHE A 153 -5.89 35.57 -12.34
C PHE A 153 -4.96 36.69 -12.86
N GLU A 154 -5.31 37.31 -13.99
CA GLU A 154 -4.59 38.48 -14.52
C GLU A 154 -4.75 39.71 -13.61
N ALA A 155 -5.93 39.92 -13.00
CA ALA A 155 -6.13 40.99 -12.03
C ALA A 155 -5.26 40.80 -10.79
N PHE A 156 -5.13 39.57 -10.26
CA PHE A 156 -4.21 39.25 -9.18
C PHE A 156 -2.76 39.54 -9.57
N SER A 157 -2.35 39.19 -10.79
CA SER A 157 -1.00 39.47 -11.29
C SER A 157 -0.71 40.97 -11.39
N ARG A 158 -1.66 41.77 -11.90
CA ARG A 158 -1.54 43.23 -11.96
C ARG A 158 -1.46 43.90 -10.58
N LEU A 159 -2.16 43.35 -9.59
CA LEU A 159 -2.10 43.86 -8.22
C LEU A 159 -0.70 43.68 -7.62
N GLU A 160 -0.09 42.52 -7.84
CA GLU A 160 1.27 42.26 -7.37
C GLU A 160 2.32 43.07 -8.18
N GLU A 161 2.15 43.20 -9.50
CA GLU A 161 2.96 44.12 -10.35
C GLU A 161 2.85 45.59 -9.93
N SER A 162 1.72 46.00 -9.34
CA SER A 162 1.53 47.36 -8.80
C SER A 162 2.25 47.60 -7.46
N GLY A 163 2.96 46.59 -6.94
CA GLY A 163 3.79 46.67 -5.73
C GLY A 163 3.10 46.19 -4.45
N LEU A 164 1.97 45.48 -4.55
CA LEU A 164 1.34 44.85 -3.38
C LEU A 164 1.99 43.51 -3.07
N GLU A 165 2.32 43.28 -1.80
CA GLU A 165 2.86 42.00 -1.36
C GLU A 165 1.77 40.94 -1.23
N ILE A 166 2.16 39.66 -1.35
CA ILE A 166 1.26 38.51 -1.25
C ILE A 166 0.40 38.51 0.04
N PRO A 167 0.95 38.81 1.23
CA PRO A 167 0.14 38.88 2.46
C PRO A 167 -0.93 39.98 2.43
N ASP A 168 -0.64 41.13 1.80
CA ASP A 168 -1.60 42.23 1.66
C ASP A 168 -2.73 41.86 0.72
N ILE A 169 -2.42 41.19 -0.39
CA ILE A 169 -3.41 40.69 -1.33
C ILE A 169 -4.29 39.63 -0.64
N ALA A 170 -3.70 38.70 0.09
CA ALA A 170 -4.41 37.68 0.86
C ALA A 170 -5.41 38.32 1.85
N GLY A 171 -4.95 39.32 2.62
CA GLY A 171 -5.80 40.05 3.58
C GLY A 171 -6.94 40.84 2.94
N ARG A 172 -6.71 41.47 1.77
CA ARG A 172 -7.73 42.24 1.05
C ARG A 172 -8.84 41.36 0.48
N PHE A 173 -8.47 40.21 -0.07
CA PHE A 173 -9.38 39.29 -0.75
C PHE A 173 -9.90 38.16 0.14
N ALA A 174 -9.51 38.12 1.42
CA ALA A 174 -9.97 37.10 2.36
C ALA A 174 -9.66 35.66 1.87
N ILE A 175 -8.44 35.46 1.35
CA ILE A 175 -7.94 34.17 0.87
C ILE A 175 -6.56 33.91 1.46
N THR A 176 -6.12 32.65 1.46
CA THR A 176 -4.79 32.30 1.99
C THR A 176 -3.67 32.77 1.06
N GLU A 177 -2.47 33.02 1.60
CA GLU A 177 -1.31 33.35 0.75
C GLU A 177 -1.01 32.27 -0.30
N ARG A 178 -1.24 31.00 0.04
CA ARG A 178 -1.12 29.88 -0.91
C ARG A 178 -2.10 30.05 -2.08
N GLN A 179 -3.34 30.41 -1.79
CA GLN A 179 -4.36 30.69 -2.82
C GLN A 179 -4.03 31.92 -3.66
N VAL A 180 -3.33 32.92 -3.11
CA VAL A 180 -2.80 34.06 -3.88
C VAL A 180 -1.68 33.58 -4.82
N ARG A 181 -0.70 32.82 -4.32
CA ARG A 181 0.41 32.26 -5.13
C ARG A 181 -0.10 31.40 -6.29
N GLN A 182 -1.12 30.58 -6.07
CA GLN A 182 -1.77 29.77 -7.11
C GLN A 182 -2.42 30.64 -8.20
N ARG A 183 -3.14 31.70 -7.82
CA ARG A 183 -3.74 32.65 -8.78
C ARG A 183 -2.68 33.40 -9.58
N LEU A 184 -1.59 33.80 -8.94
CA LEU A 184 -0.44 34.44 -9.62
C LEU A 184 0.22 33.48 -10.61
N ALA A 185 0.41 32.21 -10.26
CA ALA A 185 0.97 31.20 -11.15
C ALA A 185 0.12 31.01 -12.42
N LEU A 186 -1.22 30.93 -12.26
CA LEU A 186 -2.16 30.85 -13.40
C LEU A 186 -2.19 32.14 -14.23
N GLY A 187 -2.08 33.31 -13.60
CA GLY A 187 -2.04 34.61 -14.28
C GLY A 187 -0.76 34.83 -15.08
N ARG A 188 0.35 34.22 -14.64
CA ARG A 188 1.66 34.24 -15.30
C ARG A 188 1.91 33.08 -16.26
N ALA A 189 0.99 32.11 -16.33
CA ALA A 189 1.09 30.99 -17.26
C ALA A 189 1.20 31.48 -18.71
N ALA A 190 1.78 30.62 -19.56
CA ALA A 190 2.03 30.93 -20.96
C ALA A 190 0.77 31.48 -21.66
N PRO A 191 0.89 32.50 -22.52
CA PRO A 191 -0.26 33.12 -23.16
C PRO A 191 -1.16 32.12 -23.90
N CYS A 192 -0.59 31.07 -24.49
CA CYS A 192 -1.36 30.01 -25.15
C CYS A 192 -2.27 29.23 -24.18
N VAL A 193 -1.79 28.96 -22.95
CA VAL A 193 -2.54 28.27 -21.90
C VAL A 193 -3.68 29.16 -21.40
N ARG A 194 -3.38 30.43 -21.08
CA ARG A 194 -4.40 31.40 -20.63
C ARG A 194 -5.49 31.63 -21.68
N ASN A 195 -5.12 31.77 -22.95
CA ASN A 195 -6.08 31.96 -24.03
C ASN A 195 -6.95 30.72 -24.26
N ALA A 196 -6.37 29.52 -24.18
CA ALA A 196 -7.11 28.27 -24.29
C ALA A 196 -8.09 28.08 -23.12
N LEU A 197 -7.70 28.43 -21.89
CA LEU A 197 -8.59 28.41 -20.73
C LEU A 197 -9.72 29.43 -20.89
N ARG A 198 -9.40 30.65 -21.36
CA ARG A 198 -10.39 31.71 -21.62
C ARG A 198 -11.42 31.29 -22.67
N ALA A 199 -10.97 30.56 -23.70
CA ALA A 199 -11.83 30.03 -24.77
C ALA A 199 -12.60 28.76 -24.37
N GLY A 200 -12.31 28.15 -23.21
CA GLY A 200 -12.88 26.87 -22.80
C GLY A 200 -12.33 25.66 -23.57
N GLU A 201 -11.21 25.81 -24.29
CA GLU A 201 -10.51 24.71 -24.97
C GLU A 201 -9.86 23.73 -23.97
N ILE A 202 -9.48 24.24 -22.79
CA ILE A 202 -8.96 23.46 -21.67
C ILE A 202 -9.72 23.80 -20.39
N ALA A 203 -9.85 22.82 -19.50
CA ALA A 203 -10.41 23.01 -18.18
C ALA A 203 -9.34 23.57 -17.20
N LEU A 204 -9.81 24.04 -16.03
CA LEU A 204 -8.97 24.70 -15.03
C LEU A 204 -7.88 23.77 -14.46
N ASP A 205 -8.20 22.50 -14.27
CA ASP A 205 -7.27 21.44 -13.84
C ASP A 205 -6.07 21.28 -14.79
N ILE A 206 -6.32 21.31 -16.10
CA ILE A 206 -5.26 21.26 -17.14
C ILE A 206 -4.41 22.52 -17.08
N ALA A 207 -5.02 23.70 -16.89
CA ALA A 207 -4.29 24.95 -16.74
C ALA A 207 -3.43 24.97 -15.47
N MET A 208 -3.92 24.39 -14.36
CA MET A 208 -3.15 24.21 -13.13
C MET A 208 -1.94 23.31 -13.36
N ALA A 209 -2.08 22.21 -14.12
CA ALA A 209 -0.96 21.36 -14.51
C ALA A 209 0.12 22.12 -15.29
N PHE A 210 -0.27 23.04 -16.19
CA PHE A 210 0.69 23.92 -16.87
C PHE A 210 1.37 24.91 -15.92
N ALA A 211 0.60 25.52 -15.02
CA ALA A 211 1.08 26.53 -14.08
C ALA A 211 1.99 25.94 -12.98
N GLY A 212 2.00 24.61 -12.79
CA GLY A 212 2.92 23.92 -11.88
C GLY A 212 4.38 23.97 -12.32
N ALA A 213 4.66 24.21 -13.60
CA ALA A 213 6.02 24.41 -14.10
C ALA A 213 6.34 25.91 -14.25
N SER A 214 7.49 26.35 -13.74
CA SER A 214 7.91 27.75 -13.79
C SER A 214 8.41 28.22 -15.16
N ASP A 215 8.83 27.31 -16.05
CA ASP A 215 9.36 27.61 -17.38
C ASP A 215 8.24 27.83 -18.42
N ILE A 216 7.98 29.10 -18.76
CA ILE A 216 7.01 29.52 -19.79
C ILE A 216 7.33 28.92 -21.16
N SER A 217 8.60 28.86 -21.57
CA SER A 217 8.98 28.30 -22.88
C SER A 217 8.70 26.80 -22.95
N ARG A 218 8.86 26.09 -21.82
CA ARG A 218 8.49 24.67 -21.71
C ARG A 218 6.98 24.49 -21.78
N GLN A 219 6.20 25.33 -21.09
CA GLN A 219 4.73 25.32 -21.18
C GLN A 219 4.27 25.47 -22.64
N GLU A 220 4.83 26.41 -23.39
CA GLU A 220 4.49 26.63 -24.81
C GLU A 220 4.80 25.41 -25.70
N ARG A 221 5.99 24.80 -25.51
CA ARG A 221 6.38 23.58 -26.24
C ARG A 221 5.43 22.42 -25.96
N VAL A 222 5.11 22.17 -24.69
CA VAL A 222 4.20 21.08 -24.29
C VAL A 222 2.79 21.37 -24.79
N PHE A 223 2.31 22.61 -24.68
CA PHE A 223 1.00 23.01 -25.18
C PHE A 223 0.85 22.73 -26.68
N LYS A 224 1.86 23.11 -27.48
CA LYS A 224 1.90 22.82 -28.92
C LYS A 224 1.86 21.31 -29.20
N ALA A 225 2.70 20.53 -28.52
CA ALA A 225 2.76 19.08 -28.70
C ALA A 225 1.44 18.38 -28.32
N MET A 226 0.76 18.84 -27.27
CA MET A 226 -0.56 18.31 -26.88
C MET A 226 -1.64 18.64 -27.90
N LYS A 227 -1.63 19.87 -28.45
CA LYS A 227 -2.56 20.28 -29.50
C LYS A 227 -2.37 19.45 -30.78
N GLU A 228 -1.13 19.13 -31.15
CA GLU A 228 -0.81 18.25 -32.28
C GLU A 228 -1.25 16.79 -32.06
N ARG A 229 -1.29 16.32 -30.80
CA ARG A 229 -1.76 14.97 -30.43
C ARG A 229 -3.29 14.84 -30.36
N GLY A 230 -4.03 15.93 -30.55
CA GLY A 230 -5.49 15.91 -30.66
C GLY A 230 -6.26 16.06 -29.34
N GLY A 231 -5.61 16.48 -28.25
CA GLY A 231 -6.32 16.77 -27.00
C GLY A 231 -5.43 17.01 -25.80
N PHE A 232 -6.00 17.62 -24.75
CA PHE A 232 -5.34 17.87 -23.48
C PHE A 232 -5.79 16.86 -22.42
N SER A 233 -4.84 16.39 -21.63
CA SER A 233 -5.07 15.55 -20.45
C SER A 233 -4.16 16.05 -19.35
N GLU A 234 -4.69 16.26 -18.14
CA GLU A 234 -3.91 16.74 -17.00
C GLU A 234 -2.68 15.86 -16.75
N PHE A 235 -2.86 14.54 -16.68
CA PHE A 235 -1.79 13.57 -16.48
C PHE A 235 -0.71 13.66 -17.57
N ALA A 236 -1.12 13.76 -18.83
CA ALA A 236 -0.18 13.84 -19.95
C ALA A 236 0.60 15.17 -19.95
N VAL A 237 -0.05 16.28 -19.61
CA VAL A 237 0.59 17.59 -19.44
C VAL A 237 1.63 17.55 -18.33
N ARG A 238 1.27 17.08 -17.12
CA ARG A 238 2.21 16.90 -16.01
C ARG A 238 3.41 16.04 -16.42
N ARG A 239 3.15 14.90 -17.06
CA ARG A 239 4.22 13.98 -17.51
C ARG A 239 5.19 14.64 -18.49
N MET A 240 4.71 15.43 -19.45
CA MET A 240 5.56 16.10 -20.44
C MET A 240 6.27 17.34 -19.88
N LEU A 241 5.62 18.09 -18.98
CA LEU A 241 6.22 19.21 -18.26
C LEU A 241 7.28 18.79 -17.27
N HIS A 242 7.25 17.55 -16.80
CA HIS A 242 8.25 16.99 -15.89
C HIS A 242 9.05 15.86 -16.52
N GLU A 243 9.00 15.71 -17.85
CA GLU A 243 9.81 14.70 -18.56
C GLU A 243 11.30 14.91 -18.22
N GLY A 244 11.92 13.90 -17.62
CA GLY A 244 13.30 13.92 -17.12
C GLY A 244 13.46 14.37 -15.65
N ALA A 245 12.46 15.00 -15.03
CA ALA A 245 12.51 15.34 -13.61
C ALA A 245 12.13 14.13 -12.74
N ILE A 246 12.85 13.94 -11.63
CA ILE A 246 12.66 12.83 -10.71
C ILE A 246 11.88 13.33 -9.49
N SER A 247 10.88 12.57 -9.02
CA SER A 247 10.17 12.93 -7.79
C SER A 247 11.11 12.88 -6.59
N ALA A 248 11.01 13.80 -5.64
CA ALA A 248 11.78 13.73 -4.39
C ALA A 248 11.44 12.47 -3.57
N ASP A 249 10.25 11.92 -3.76
CA ASP A 249 9.81 10.66 -3.13
C ASP A 249 10.26 9.39 -3.86
N ASP A 250 10.84 9.54 -5.06
CA ASP A 250 11.39 8.42 -5.82
C ASP A 250 12.52 7.75 -5.04
N ASP A 251 12.60 6.41 -5.10
CA ASP A 251 13.61 5.63 -4.39
C ASP A 251 15.03 6.09 -4.75
N LEU A 252 15.25 6.54 -5.99
CA LEU A 252 16.55 7.03 -6.43
C LEU A 252 16.87 8.42 -5.85
N ALA A 253 15.87 9.31 -5.74
CA ALA A 253 16.06 10.62 -5.14
C ALA A 253 16.32 10.51 -3.63
N ARG A 254 15.64 9.59 -2.93
CA ARG A 254 15.91 9.27 -1.52
C ARG A 254 17.27 8.60 -1.32
N PHE A 255 17.64 7.68 -2.21
CA PHE A 255 18.96 7.05 -2.21
C PHE A 255 20.10 8.07 -2.40
N VAL A 256 19.92 9.11 -3.21
CA VAL A 256 20.94 10.16 -3.38
C VAL A 256 20.87 11.18 -2.24
N GLY A 257 19.67 11.54 -1.80
CA GLY A 257 19.39 12.59 -0.84
C GLY A 257 19.27 13.97 -1.49
N VAL A 258 18.20 14.69 -1.18
CA VAL A 258 17.92 16.02 -1.74
C VAL A 258 19.01 17.03 -1.37
N GLU A 259 19.50 17.00 -0.12
CA GLU A 259 20.56 17.91 0.34
C GLU A 259 21.88 17.70 -0.43
N ALA A 260 22.25 16.44 -0.71
CA ALA A 260 23.43 16.11 -1.50
C ALA A 260 23.29 16.56 -2.96
N TYR A 261 22.08 16.42 -3.53
CA TYR A 261 21.74 16.90 -4.86
C TYR A 261 21.82 18.44 -4.97
N GLU A 262 21.27 19.17 -4.01
CA GLU A 262 21.34 20.64 -3.98
C GLU A 262 22.77 21.13 -3.81
N LYS A 263 23.55 20.49 -2.94
CA LYS A 263 24.99 20.80 -2.76
C LYS A 263 25.82 20.54 -4.03
N ALA A 264 25.41 19.57 -4.85
CA ALA A 264 26.01 19.29 -6.14
C ALA A 264 25.57 20.27 -7.25
N GLY A 265 24.76 21.28 -6.92
CA GLY A 265 24.25 22.31 -7.82
C GLY A 265 22.95 21.95 -8.53
N GLY A 266 22.25 20.91 -8.07
CA GLY A 266 20.97 20.49 -8.63
C GLY A 266 19.83 21.44 -8.29
N ARG A 267 18.90 21.62 -9.23
CA ARG A 267 17.71 22.48 -9.04
C ARG A 267 16.50 21.66 -8.62
N THR A 268 15.77 22.15 -7.62
CA THR A 268 14.50 21.61 -7.16
C THR A 268 13.34 22.49 -7.59
N GLU A 269 12.19 21.89 -7.88
CA GLU A 269 10.94 22.58 -8.19
C GLU A 269 9.82 21.96 -7.36
N THR A 270 9.12 22.78 -6.58
CA THR A 270 7.95 22.36 -5.82
C THR A 270 6.69 22.73 -6.60
N ASP A 271 5.87 21.74 -6.95
CA ASP A 271 4.58 21.99 -7.58
C ASP A 271 3.62 22.66 -6.58
N LEU A 272 3.29 23.93 -6.84
CA LEU A 272 2.37 24.76 -6.04
C LEU A 272 0.94 24.18 -5.96
N PHE A 273 0.59 23.25 -6.84
CA PHE A 273 -0.73 22.63 -6.94
C PHE A 273 -0.79 21.20 -6.38
N SER A 274 0.33 20.48 -6.29
CA SER A 274 0.37 19.11 -5.71
C SER A 274 1.26 18.95 -4.46
N ASN A 275 2.01 19.99 -4.06
CA ASN A 275 3.03 19.94 -2.99
C ASN A 275 4.17 18.92 -3.26
N GLU A 276 4.26 18.37 -4.47
CA GLU A 276 5.33 17.44 -4.82
C GLU A 276 6.62 18.20 -5.11
N ASN A 277 7.72 17.79 -4.46
CA ASN A 277 9.04 18.32 -4.77
C ASN A 277 9.71 17.45 -5.86
N ARG A 278 10.38 18.08 -6.82
CA ARG A 278 10.97 17.39 -7.98
C ARG A 278 12.40 17.87 -8.23
N LEU A 279 13.26 16.93 -8.60
CA LEU A 279 14.65 17.15 -8.97
C LEU A 279 14.72 17.28 -10.50
N ILE A 280 15.12 18.46 -10.98
CA ILE A 280 15.06 18.84 -12.40
C ILE A 280 16.23 18.28 -13.23
N ASP A 281 17.39 18.06 -12.60
CA ASP A 281 18.64 17.71 -13.28
C ASP A 281 19.01 16.23 -13.02
N PRO A 282 18.42 15.26 -13.75
CA PRO A 282 18.57 13.82 -13.47
C PRO A 282 20.03 13.34 -13.61
N GLU A 283 20.83 13.98 -14.45
CA GLU A 283 22.25 13.66 -14.62
C GLU A 283 23.05 13.82 -13.32
N ILE A 284 22.68 14.80 -12.48
CA ILE A 284 23.32 14.97 -11.16
C ILE A 284 22.91 13.82 -10.24
N VAL A 285 21.65 13.38 -10.30
CA VAL A 285 21.15 12.24 -9.54
C VAL A 285 21.89 10.96 -9.94
N TYR A 286 22.04 10.68 -11.24
CA TYR A 286 22.78 9.51 -11.72
C TYR A 286 24.25 9.54 -11.34
N ARG A 287 24.92 10.70 -11.46
CA ARG A 287 26.30 10.85 -11.02
C ARG A 287 26.46 10.59 -9.52
N LEU A 288 25.60 11.16 -8.68
CA LEU A 288 25.67 10.95 -7.23
C LEU A 288 25.34 9.50 -6.84
N ARG A 289 24.42 8.85 -7.56
CA ARG A 289 24.15 7.41 -7.42
C ARG A 289 25.42 6.61 -7.69
N ASP A 290 26.07 6.88 -8.81
CA ASP A 290 27.27 6.14 -9.24
C ASP A 290 28.44 6.37 -8.27
N ASP A 291 28.63 7.60 -7.80
CA ASP A 291 29.64 7.94 -6.77
C ASP A 291 29.37 7.18 -5.46
N ARG A 292 28.11 7.13 -5.01
CA ARG A 292 27.72 6.41 -3.78
C ARG A 292 27.87 4.89 -3.93
N LEU A 293 27.51 4.33 -5.09
CA LEU A 293 27.72 2.91 -5.40
C LEU A 293 29.21 2.57 -5.48
N ALA A 294 30.02 3.41 -6.11
CA ALA A 294 31.47 3.23 -6.21
C ALA A 294 32.13 3.24 -4.82
N ALA A 295 31.76 4.19 -3.95
CA ALA A 295 32.25 4.24 -2.58
C ALA A 295 31.88 2.96 -1.78
N GLY A 296 30.65 2.46 -1.95
CA GLY A 296 30.20 1.19 -1.37
C GLY A 296 30.96 -0.02 -1.92
N ALA A 297 31.22 -0.05 -3.22
CA ALA A 297 31.97 -1.11 -3.88
C ALA A 297 33.43 -1.14 -3.41
N GLU A 298 34.08 0.02 -3.25
CA GLU A 298 35.43 0.11 -2.70
C GLU A 298 35.49 -0.39 -1.25
N ARG A 299 34.47 -0.11 -0.43
CA ARG A 299 34.39 -0.62 0.94
C ARG A 299 34.37 -2.15 0.94
N LEU A 300 33.48 -2.76 0.16
CA LEU A 300 33.39 -4.22 0.04
C LEU A 300 34.68 -4.82 -0.54
N ALA A 301 35.32 -4.17 -1.53
CA ALA A 301 36.59 -4.64 -2.06
C ALA A 301 37.69 -4.68 -0.98
N ARG A 302 37.74 -3.67 -0.08
CA ARG A 302 38.68 -3.67 1.07
C ARG A 302 38.39 -4.77 2.09
N GLU A 303 37.17 -5.29 2.14
CA GLU A 303 36.79 -6.42 3.00
C GLU A 303 37.24 -7.80 2.46
N GLY A 304 37.85 -7.84 1.27
CA GLY A 304 38.51 -9.04 0.73
C GLY A 304 37.69 -9.85 -0.28
N TRP A 305 36.58 -9.31 -0.79
CA TRP A 305 35.78 -9.97 -1.83
C TRP A 305 36.53 -10.04 -3.18
N SER A 306 36.42 -11.18 -3.87
CA SER A 306 37.15 -11.46 -5.13
C SER A 306 36.80 -10.48 -6.25
N TRP A 307 35.55 -10.02 -6.28
CA TRP A 307 35.06 -9.00 -7.19
C TRP A 307 33.83 -8.31 -6.57
N VAL A 308 33.58 -7.07 -6.99
CA VAL A 308 32.38 -6.32 -6.62
C VAL A 308 31.84 -5.64 -7.88
N GLU A 309 30.56 -5.85 -8.19
CA GLU A 309 29.87 -5.24 -9.34
C GLU A 309 28.77 -4.29 -8.86
N THR A 310 28.67 -3.12 -9.49
CA THR A 310 27.60 -2.15 -9.24
C THR A 310 26.46 -2.39 -10.24
N HIS A 311 25.23 -2.38 -9.74
CA HIS A 311 24.02 -2.54 -10.53
C HIS A 311 23.10 -1.34 -10.33
N GLU A 312 22.37 -0.97 -11.37
CA GLU A 312 21.42 0.15 -11.33
C GLU A 312 20.17 -0.16 -10.49
N SER A 313 19.84 -1.45 -10.33
CA SER A 313 18.68 -1.92 -9.57
C SER A 313 18.82 -3.38 -9.15
N HIS A 314 17.95 -3.80 -8.23
CA HIS A 314 17.81 -5.21 -7.86
C HIS A 314 17.26 -6.04 -9.02
N SER A 315 17.97 -7.11 -9.42
CA SER A 315 17.54 -7.98 -10.52
C SER A 315 17.76 -9.45 -10.20
N TRP A 316 16.65 -10.15 -9.93
CA TRP A 316 16.65 -11.61 -9.76
C TRP A 316 17.17 -12.36 -10.99
N GLN A 317 16.97 -11.81 -12.19
CA GLN A 317 17.47 -12.42 -13.43
C GLN A 317 18.99 -12.31 -13.55
N ALA A 318 19.58 -11.19 -13.14
CA ALA A 318 21.02 -11.03 -13.12
C ALA A 318 21.69 -11.98 -12.13
N LEU A 319 21.05 -12.21 -10.97
CA LEU A 319 21.54 -13.13 -9.94
C LEU A 319 21.52 -14.60 -10.40
N ALA A 320 20.64 -14.99 -11.31
CA ALA A 320 20.55 -16.36 -11.83
C ALA A 320 21.81 -16.80 -12.63
N ALA A 321 22.66 -15.86 -13.04
CA ALA A 321 23.91 -16.15 -13.73
C ALA A 321 25.03 -16.67 -12.80
N PHE A 322 24.86 -16.54 -11.49
CA PHE A 322 25.85 -16.84 -10.46
C PHE A 322 25.44 -18.03 -9.60
N ASP A 323 26.40 -18.83 -9.17
CA ASP A 323 26.20 -19.79 -8.08
C ASP A 323 26.33 -19.07 -6.72
N ARG A 324 26.00 -19.74 -5.61
CA ARG A 324 26.10 -19.14 -4.27
C ARG A 324 27.02 -19.90 -3.33
N ILE A 325 27.75 -19.14 -2.51
CA ILE A 325 28.39 -19.61 -1.28
C ILE A 325 27.67 -18.99 -0.09
N TYR A 326 27.53 -19.75 0.99
CA TYR A 326 26.80 -19.31 2.17
C TYR A 326 27.76 -19.09 3.33
N GLY A 327 27.82 -17.86 3.84
CA GLY A 327 28.49 -17.57 5.11
C GLY A 327 27.72 -18.12 6.30
N GLU A 328 28.41 -18.23 7.43
CA GLU A 328 27.85 -18.69 8.70
C GLU A 328 26.90 -17.64 9.27
N PRO A 329 25.68 -18.01 9.68
CA PRO A 329 24.79 -17.10 10.39
C PRO A 329 25.46 -16.57 11.66
N VAL A 330 25.41 -15.26 11.87
CA VAL A 330 25.93 -14.63 13.10
C VAL A 330 24.77 -14.05 13.90
N GLU A 331 24.70 -14.41 15.17
CA GLU A 331 23.76 -13.79 16.11
C GLU A 331 24.13 -12.31 16.33
N PRO A 332 23.15 -11.41 16.54
CA PRO A 332 23.42 -10.01 16.89
C PRO A 332 24.40 -9.90 18.06
N SER A 333 25.29 -8.91 18.01
CA SER A 333 26.10 -8.56 19.19
C SER A 333 25.21 -8.09 20.35
N GLU A 334 25.71 -8.08 21.58
CA GLU A 334 24.93 -7.57 22.73
C GLU A 334 24.48 -6.11 22.52
N GLU A 335 25.31 -5.26 21.92
CA GLU A 335 24.96 -3.87 21.60
C GLU A 335 23.83 -3.79 20.55
N GLU A 336 23.88 -4.65 19.53
CA GLU A 336 22.87 -4.70 18.48
C GLU A 336 21.56 -5.34 18.96
N ALA A 337 21.63 -6.34 19.83
CA ALA A 337 20.46 -6.96 20.45
C ALA A 337 19.71 -5.95 21.32
N ASN A 338 20.44 -5.16 22.11
CA ASN A 338 19.88 -4.06 22.90
C ASN A 338 19.25 -2.98 22.00
N GLU A 339 19.86 -2.66 20.86
CA GLU A 339 19.31 -1.69 19.91
C GLU A 339 18.06 -2.22 19.19
N ILE A 340 18.03 -3.50 18.82
CA ILE A 340 16.84 -4.18 18.28
C ILE A 340 15.69 -4.11 19.29
N GLU A 341 15.97 -4.40 20.57
CA GLU A 341 14.98 -4.32 21.64
C GLU A 341 14.48 -2.89 21.84
N ARG A 342 15.38 -1.90 21.84
CA ARG A 342 15.04 -0.48 21.95
C ARG A 342 14.13 -0.02 20.80
N ILE A 343 14.51 -0.29 19.55
CA ILE A 343 13.73 0.11 18.37
C ILE A 343 12.38 -0.60 18.35
N SER A 344 12.33 -1.89 18.72
CA SER A 344 11.06 -2.64 18.81
C SER A 344 10.13 -2.06 19.88
N ALA A 345 10.68 -1.63 21.01
CA ALA A 345 9.92 -0.98 22.08
C ALA A 345 9.40 0.41 21.66
N ASP A 346 10.20 1.17 20.90
CA ASP A 346 9.78 2.46 20.35
C ASP A 346 8.61 2.30 19.37
N ILE A 347 8.67 1.32 18.45
CA ILE A 347 7.57 1.01 17.50
C ILE A 347 6.29 0.65 18.28
N ALA A 348 6.39 -0.28 19.23
CA ALA A 348 5.24 -0.69 20.04
C ALA A 348 4.63 0.49 20.84
N ALA A 349 5.43 1.48 21.24
CA ALA A 349 4.95 2.67 21.92
C ALA A 349 4.20 3.64 20.98
N TYR A 350 4.52 3.65 19.69
CA TYR A 350 3.75 4.37 18.67
C TYR A 350 2.46 3.63 18.33
N GLU A 351 2.51 2.31 18.11
CA GLU A 351 1.34 1.46 17.82
C GLU A 351 0.28 1.47 18.93
N ALA A 352 0.70 1.73 20.18
CA ALA A 352 -0.21 1.84 21.32
C ALA A 352 -1.02 3.16 21.38
N ARG A 353 -0.71 4.14 20.52
CA ARG A 353 -1.45 5.41 20.41
C ARG A 353 -2.68 5.22 19.51
N ALA A 354 -3.72 6.03 19.69
CA ALA A 354 -4.88 6.00 18.79
C ALA A 354 -4.50 6.58 17.42
N GLU A 355 -4.95 5.95 16.31
CA GLU A 355 -4.65 6.41 14.93
C GLU A 355 -5.04 7.89 14.71
N ASP A 356 -6.14 8.35 15.30
CA ASP A 356 -6.61 9.74 15.22
C ASP A 356 -5.71 10.76 15.96
N GLU A 357 -4.78 10.29 16.79
CA GLU A 357 -3.81 11.10 17.53
C GLU A 357 -2.42 11.11 16.89
N MET A 358 -2.19 10.31 15.84
CA MET A 358 -0.93 10.23 15.12
C MET A 358 -0.86 11.28 14.02
N SER A 359 0.23 12.04 14.00
CA SER A 359 0.53 12.97 12.91
C SER A 359 1.24 12.26 11.75
N ASP A 360 1.27 12.89 10.57
CA ASP A 360 2.06 12.40 9.43
C ASP A 360 3.55 12.22 9.81
N GLU A 361 4.08 13.08 10.69
CA GLU A 361 5.45 12.97 11.21
C GLU A 361 5.66 11.74 12.11
N ASP A 362 4.62 11.31 12.85
CA ASP A 362 4.68 10.09 13.66
C ASP A 362 4.70 8.84 12.78
N TRP A 363 3.94 8.84 11.68
CA TRP A 363 3.94 7.75 10.69
C TRP A 363 5.30 7.62 9.99
N ASP A 364 5.88 8.74 9.56
CA ASP A 364 7.23 8.76 8.97
C ASP A 364 8.30 8.23 9.95
N ALA A 365 8.12 8.51 11.25
CA ALA A 365 9.02 8.02 12.29
C ALA A 365 8.89 6.50 12.52
N VAL A 366 7.68 5.95 12.49
CA VAL A 366 7.43 4.50 12.59
C VAL A 366 8.04 3.77 11.39
N ASP A 367 7.79 4.23 10.18
CA ASP A 367 8.36 3.67 8.94
C ASP A 367 9.90 3.61 9.02
N ALA A 368 10.53 4.69 9.52
CA ALA A 368 11.98 4.74 9.70
C ALA A 368 12.50 3.75 10.75
N LEU A 369 11.76 3.55 11.86
CA LEU A 369 12.11 2.60 12.91
C LEU A 369 11.96 1.15 12.43
N GLU A 370 10.86 0.81 11.75
CA GLU A 370 10.62 -0.51 11.17
C GLU A 370 11.68 -0.89 10.15
N GLU A 371 12.10 0.06 9.31
CA GLU A 371 13.16 -0.18 8.35
C GLU A 371 14.52 -0.39 9.02
N ASN A 372 14.83 0.35 10.08
CA ASN A 372 16.05 0.16 10.86
C ASN A 372 16.05 -1.20 11.56
N LEU A 373 14.90 -1.62 12.09
CA LEU A 373 14.70 -2.94 12.69
C LEU A 373 14.93 -4.04 11.64
N ALA A 374 14.34 -3.90 10.45
CA ALA A 374 14.52 -4.84 9.34
C ALA A 374 16.00 -4.93 8.90
N LYS A 375 16.73 -3.81 8.85
CA LYS A 375 18.17 -3.79 8.56
C LYS A 375 18.98 -4.53 9.63
N LEU A 376 18.71 -4.27 10.90
CA LEU A 376 19.37 -4.92 12.04
C LEU A 376 19.00 -6.41 12.16
N GLN A 377 17.85 -6.84 11.65
CA GLN A 377 17.38 -8.23 11.69
C GLN A 377 17.70 -9.01 10.40
N SER A 378 18.05 -8.34 9.30
CA SER A 378 18.40 -8.98 8.04
C SER A 378 19.54 -9.99 8.24
N GLY A 379 19.40 -11.18 7.66
CA GLY A 379 20.21 -12.36 7.96
C GLY A 379 21.72 -12.11 7.85
N ARG A 380 22.35 -11.83 9.00
CA ARG A 380 23.79 -11.61 9.13
C ARG A 380 24.53 -12.91 8.81
N ARG A 381 25.38 -12.85 7.79
CA ARG A 381 26.26 -13.96 7.43
C ARG A 381 27.70 -13.50 7.44
N ARG A 382 28.55 -14.20 8.17
CA ARG A 382 29.99 -13.97 8.14
C ARG A 382 30.62 -14.90 7.12
N PHE A 383 31.29 -14.31 6.16
CA PHE A 383 32.07 -15.04 5.17
C PHE A 383 33.54 -15.09 5.61
N SER A 384 34.14 -16.27 5.55
CA SER A 384 35.57 -16.43 5.82
C SER A 384 36.41 -15.76 4.71
N SER A 385 37.69 -15.47 4.99
CA SER A 385 38.61 -14.90 3.99
C SER A 385 38.75 -15.80 2.75
N GLU A 386 38.69 -17.13 2.93
CA GLU A 386 38.74 -18.10 1.82
C GLU A 386 37.46 -18.10 0.99
N GLN A 387 36.29 -17.96 1.64
CA GLN A 387 35.00 -17.83 0.95
C GLN A 387 34.93 -16.53 0.14
N LYS A 388 35.38 -15.41 0.73
CA LYS A 388 35.45 -14.11 0.04
C LYS A 388 36.41 -14.12 -1.14
N ALA A 389 37.50 -14.89 -1.08
CA ALA A 389 38.46 -15.00 -2.18
C ALA A 389 37.89 -15.70 -3.43
N VAL A 390 36.84 -16.52 -3.29
CA VAL A 390 36.21 -17.28 -4.39
C VAL A 390 34.82 -16.79 -4.78
N SER A 391 34.32 -15.76 -4.11
CA SER A 391 32.99 -15.19 -4.34
C SER A 391 33.07 -13.66 -4.37
N GLY A 392 32.02 -13.02 -4.86
CA GLY A 392 31.93 -11.58 -4.97
C GLY A 392 30.55 -11.07 -4.59
N CYS A 393 30.40 -9.75 -4.74
CA CYS A 393 29.20 -9.05 -4.34
C CYS A 393 28.61 -8.25 -5.50
N ILE A 394 27.29 -8.17 -5.55
CA ILE A 394 26.59 -7.16 -6.33
C ILE A 394 26.04 -6.11 -5.37
N ILE A 395 26.32 -4.84 -5.64
CA ILE A 395 25.79 -3.70 -4.89
C ILE A 395 24.82 -2.90 -5.76
N TYR A 396 23.71 -2.47 -5.19
CA TYR A 396 22.64 -1.75 -5.90
C TYR A 396 22.00 -0.68 -4.99
N PRO A 397 21.36 0.35 -5.57
CA PRO A 397 20.67 1.38 -4.78
C PRO A 397 19.38 0.82 -4.19
N GLU A 398 19.13 1.15 -2.91
CA GLU A 398 17.91 0.82 -2.18
C GLU A 398 17.37 2.10 -1.51
N ARG A 399 16.07 2.15 -1.22
CA ARG A 399 15.35 3.36 -0.81
C ARG A 399 16.09 4.21 0.23
N ASN A 400 16.66 3.59 1.28
CA ASN A 400 17.47 4.29 2.29
C ASN A 400 18.83 3.62 2.53
N GLY A 401 19.50 3.15 1.47
CA GLY A 401 20.80 2.51 1.64
C GLY A 401 21.36 1.82 0.41
N LEU A 402 22.42 1.06 0.64
CA LEU A 402 23.03 0.21 -0.36
C LEU A 402 22.57 -1.22 -0.11
N GLY A 403 21.83 -1.79 -1.05
CA GLY A 403 21.53 -3.20 -1.05
C GLY A 403 22.75 -3.99 -1.53
N VAL A 404 23.04 -5.13 -0.89
CA VAL A 404 24.20 -5.97 -1.22
C VAL A 404 23.77 -7.43 -1.32
N HIS A 405 24.06 -8.06 -2.47
CA HIS A 405 24.02 -9.52 -2.61
C HIS A 405 25.41 -10.08 -2.45
N GLU A 406 25.67 -10.72 -1.32
CA GLU A 406 26.95 -11.33 -0.97
C GLU A 406 27.01 -12.82 -1.34
N GLY A 407 28.23 -13.34 -1.51
CA GLY A 407 28.44 -14.77 -1.73
C GLY A 407 28.14 -15.25 -3.16
N LEU A 408 28.26 -14.39 -4.16
CA LEU A 408 28.02 -14.74 -5.56
C LEU A 408 29.26 -15.34 -6.23
N VAL A 409 29.11 -16.49 -6.89
CA VAL A 409 30.21 -17.25 -7.47
C VAL A 409 30.09 -17.26 -8.99
N ARG A 410 31.14 -16.81 -9.67
CA ARG A 410 31.25 -16.90 -11.13
C ARG A 410 31.53 -18.34 -11.56
N LYS A 411 31.15 -18.70 -12.79
CA LYS A 411 31.31 -20.06 -13.34
C LYS A 411 32.73 -20.63 -13.22
N ALA A 412 33.77 -19.79 -13.29
CA ALA A 412 35.16 -20.19 -13.17
C ALA A 412 35.53 -20.74 -11.78
N ASP A 413 34.90 -20.23 -10.73
CA ASP A 413 35.25 -20.53 -9.33
C ASP A 413 34.32 -21.56 -8.67
N ARG A 414 33.28 -22.01 -9.39
CA ARG A 414 32.27 -23.00 -8.93
C ARG A 414 32.86 -24.22 -8.23
N LYS A 415 33.95 -24.80 -8.77
CA LYS A 415 34.58 -26.00 -8.18
C LYS A 415 35.27 -25.73 -6.85
N LYS A 416 35.85 -24.54 -6.67
CA LYS A 416 36.51 -24.14 -5.42
C LYS A 416 35.47 -23.76 -4.38
N ALA A 417 34.46 -22.97 -4.78
CA ALA A 417 33.35 -22.59 -3.91
C ALA A 417 32.54 -23.81 -3.42
N ALA A 418 32.32 -24.83 -4.26
CA ALA A 418 31.62 -26.05 -3.85
C ALA A 418 32.32 -26.80 -2.70
N ARG A 419 33.66 -26.76 -2.62
CA ARG A 419 34.44 -27.36 -1.52
C ARG A 419 34.38 -26.53 -0.24
N LEU A 420 34.24 -25.21 -0.37
CA LEU A 420 34.14 -24.26 0.76
C LEU A 420 32.70 -24.07 1.28
N ASN A 421 31.71 -24.55 0.53
CA ASN A 421 30.31 -24.70 0.95
C ASN A 421 30.06 -26.03 1.71
N GLU A 422 31.03 -26.94 1.69
CA GLU A 422 31.00 -28.14 2.52
C GLU A 422 31.55 -27.76 3.90
N PRO A 423 30.74 -27.85 4.97
CA PRO A 423 31.19 -27.43 6.30
C PRO A 423 32.36 -28.31 6.78
N GLU A 424 33.47 -27.67 7.16
CA GLU A 424 34.57 -28.33 7.87
C GLU A 424 34.18 -28.53 9.34
N GLY A 425 33.70 -29.74 9.66
CA GLY A 425 33.73 -30.30 11.02
C GLY A 425 32.76 -29.73 12.06
N GLU A 426 31.91 -30.63 12.58
CA GLU A 426 30.99 -30.50 13.73
C GLU A 426 29.75 -29.61 13.51
N GLY A 427 28.54 -29.99 13.90
CA GLY A 427 28.02 -31.17 14.57
C GLY A 427 26.49 -31.05 14.56
N ASP A 428 25.78 -32.17 14.40
CA ASP A 428 24.34 -32.32 14.63
C ASP A 428 23.43 -31.12 14.32
N GLY A 429 23.43 -30.67 13.06
CA GLY A 429 22.19 -30.15 12.51
C GLY A 429 21.25 -31.34 12.36
N LYS A 430 20.41 -31.61 13.38
CA LYS A 430 19.52 -32.77 13.53
C LYS A 430 19.25 -33.42 12.17
N ALA A 431 20.05 -34.45 11.86
CA ALA A 431 19.70 -35.33 10.79
C ALA A 431 18.36 -35.93 11.19
N ASP A 432 17.36 -35.73 10.34
CA ASP A 432 16.11 -36.47 10.41
C ASP A 432 16.47 -37.97 10.61
N PRO A 433 16.15 -38.57 11.78
CA PRO A 433 16.57 -39.92 12.12
C PRO A 433 16.01 -40.96 11.14
N ALA A 434 15.00 -40.59 10.32
CA ALA A 434 14.40 -41.44 9.32
C ALA A 434 15.37 -41.90 8.21
N ASN A 435 16.43 -41.14 7.88
CA ASN A 435 17.25 -41.37 6.67
C ASN A 435 18.74 -41.65 6.92
N ALA A 436 19.13 -42.05 8.12
CA ALA A 436 20.50 -42.47 8.43
C ALA A 436 20.90 -43.69 7.57
N GLY A 437 21.79 -43.50 6.58
CA GLY A 437 22.36 -44.58 5.75
C GLY A 437 22.46 -44.30 4.25
N TYR A 438 21.62 -43.42 3.69
CA TYR A 438 21.61 -43.13 2.25
C TYR A 438 22.50 -41.92 1.87
N GLY A 439 23.17 -42.01 0.72
CA GLY A 439 23.97 -40.92 0.16
C GLY A 439 23.13 -39.66 -0.12
N LYS A 440 23.71 -38.47 0.08
CA LYS A 440 23.03 -37.16 -0.09
C LYS A 440 22.28 -37.03 -1.43
N ALA A 441 22.91 -37.45 -2.53
CA ALA A 441 22.30 -37.43 -3.86
C ALA A 441 21.11 -38.40 -4.00
N LEU A 442 21.15 -39.56 -3.34
CA LEU A 442 20.02 -40.50 -3.34
C LEU A 442 18.85 -39.95 -2.53
N ARG A 443 19.12 -39.32 -1.37
CA ARG A 443 18.09 -38.67 -0.54
C ARG A 443 17.37 -37.54 -1.28
N ALA A 444 18.08 -36.74 -2.07
CA ALA A 444 17.46 -35.70 -2.90
C ALA A 444 16.56 -36.28 -4.02
N ASP A 445 17.00 -37.39 -4.63
CA ASP A 445 16.21 -38.07 -5.66
C ASP A 445 14.94 -38.70 -5.08
N LEU A 446 15.03 -39.35 -3.92
CA LEU A 446 13.89 -39.96 -3.22
C LEU A 446 12.88 -38.89 -2.77
N ALA A 447 13.34 -37.73 -2.26
CA ALA A 447 12.49 -36.58 -1.97
C ALA A 447 11.69 -36.12 -3.20
N SER A 448 12.34 -36.11 -4.37
CA SER A 448 11.73 -35.67 -5.62
C SER A 448 10.69 -36.68 -6.13
N PHE A 449 10.95 -37.98 -6.03
CA PHE A 449 9.97 -39.01 -6.35
C PHE A 449 8.79 -39.01 -5.37
N ARG A 450 9.06 -38.82 -4.08
CA ARG A 450 8.04 -38.68 -3.04
C ARG A 450 7.13 -37.47 -3.30
N ALA A 451 7.73 -36.32 -3.56
CA ALA A 451 6.98 -35.13 -3.93
C ALA A 451 6.15 -35.39 -5.18
N GLN A 452 6.71 -35.99 -6.24
CA GLN A 452 5.96 -36.31 -7.47
C GLN A 452 4.73 -37.20 -7.20
N ALA A 453 4.86 -38.22 -6.33
CA ALA A 453 3.75 -39.07 -5.91
C ALA A 453 2.67 -38.26 -5.18
N LEU A 454 3.07 -37.42 -4.22
CA LEU A 454 2.14 -36.54 -3.50
C LEU A 454 1.45 -35.54 -4.44
N ARG A 455 2.19 -34.96 -5.40
CA ARG A 455 1.63 -34.08 -6.43
C ARG A 455 0.54 -34.80 -7.24
N ALA A 456 0.81 -36.04 -7.68
CA ALA A 456 -0.12 -36.82 -8.47
C ALA A 456 -1.38 -37.22 -7.67
N GLY A 457 -1.22 -37.57 -6.40
CA GLY A 457 -2.32 -37.85 -5.48
C GLY A 457 -3.19 -36.61 -5.21
N LEU A 458 -2.56 -35.50 -4.83
CA LEU A 458 -3.23 -34.25 -4.46
C LEU A 458 -3.96 -33.61 -5.65
N ALA A 459 -3.34 -33.62 -6.84
CA ALA A 459 -3.99 -33.17 -8.07
C ALA A 459 -5.26 -33.98 -8.42
N GLY A 460 -5.28 -35.26 -8.03
CA GLY A 460 -6.43 -36.15 -8.21
C GLY A 460 -7.50 -36.04 -7.12
N ALA A 461 -7.30 -35.22 -6.09
CA ALA A 461 -8.20 -35.07 -4.95
C ALA A 461 -8.60 -33.61 -4.69
N PRO A 462 -9.45 -33.00 -5.56
CA PRO A 462 -9.68 -31.55 -5.54
C PRO A 462 -10.26 -31.00 -4.23
N ARG A 463 -11.10 -31.78 -3.54
CA ARG A 463 -11.70 -31.37 -2.27
C ARG A 463 -10.65 -31.25 -1.17
N LEU A 464 -9.79 -32.26 -1.03
CA LEU A 464 -8.74 -32.26 -0.02
C LEU A 464 -7.71 -31.16 -0.31
N ALA A 465 -7.33 -30.98 -1.57
CA ALA A 465 -6.41 -29.91 -1.97
C ALA A 465 -7.00 -28.52 -1.66
N GLN A 466 -8.30 -28.31 -1.89
CA GLN A 466 -8.97 -27.07 -1.53
C GLN A 466 -8.97 -26.84 -0.01
N THR A 467 -9.25 -27.87 0.79
CA THR A 467 -9.17 -27.81 2.26
C THR A 467 -7.75 -27.46 2.72
N ALA A 468 -6.74 -28.12 2.17
CA ALA A 468 -5.33 -27.86 2.51
C ALA A 468 -4.91 -26.43 2.15
N LEU A 469 -5.34 -25.93 0.98
CA LEU A 469 -5.11 -24.55 0.56
C LEU A 469 -5.76 -23.54 1.51
N GLN A 470 -7.04 -23.75 1.86
CA GLN A 470 -7.77 -22.89 2.78
C GLN A 470 -7.15 -22.91 4.17
N PHE A 471 -6.82 -24.10 4.68
CA PHE A 471 -6.14 -24.26 5.97
C PHE A 471 -4.84 -23.45 6.00
N ALA A 472 -4.01 -23.58 4.96
CA ALA A 472 -2.73 -22.91 4.93
C ALA A 472 -2.85 -21.37 4.80
N ILE A 473 -3.82 -20.85 4.05
CA ILE A 473 -4.14 -19.40 4.03
C ILE A 473 -4.61 -18.91 5.40
N VAL A 474 -5.54 -19.65 6.02
CA VAL A 474 -6.09 -19.30 7.35
C VAL A 474 -5.00 -19.35 8.42
N PHE A 475 -4.15 -20.38 8.38
CA PHE A 475 -3.05 -20.53 9.31
C PHE A 475 -1.98 -19.45 9.13
N GLU A 476 -1.67 -19.05 7.89
CA GLU A 476 -0.74 -17.96 7.63
C GLU A 476 -1.29 -16.59 8.06
N ALA A 477 -2.59 -16.33 7.85
CA ALA A 477 -3.21 -15.05 8.17
C ALA A 477 -3.61 -14.89 9.65
N LEU A 478 -4.05 -15.97 10.30
CA LEU A 478 -4.66 -15.94 11.64
C LEU A 478 -3.93 -16.83 12.66
N GLY A 479 -2.90 -17.55 12.24
CA GLY A 479 -2.12 -18.39 13.13
C GLY A 479 -1.27 -17.60 14.12
N PRO A 480 -0.90 -18.19 15.27
CA PRO A 480 -0.03 -17.54 16.24
C PRO A 480 1.34 -17.22 15.60
N CYS A 481 1.70 -15.93 15.59
CA CYS A 481 2.97 -15.45 15.04
C CYS A 481 4.16 -16.15 15.73
N ALA A 482 5.12 -16.60 14.91
CA ALA A 482 6.43 -17.19 15.25
C ALA A 482 6.59 -18.74 15.32
N ALA A 483 5.58 -19.57 15.04
CA ALA A 483 5.77 -21.04 15.02
C ALA A 483 5.29 -21.70 13.72
N ALA A 484 6.27 -22.07 12.88
CA ALA A 484 6.23 -23.04 11.78
C ALA A 484 5.06 -22.94 10.78
N ARG A 485 5.33 -22.39 9.59
CA ARG A 485 4.53 -22.73 8.40
C ARG A 485 4.47 -24.26 8.25
N PRO A 486 3.38 -24.84 7.73
CA PRO A 486 3.36 -26.26 7.38
C PRO A 486 4.53 -26.57 6.44
N GLU A 487 5.53 -27.32 6.91
CA GLU A 487 6.71 -27.63 6.11
C GLU A 487 6.32 -28.34 4.79
N GLY A 488 6.86 -27.85 3.67
CA GLY A 488 6.63 -28.41 2.33
C GLY A 488 5.51 -27.75 1.51
N LEU A 489 4.81 -26.73 2.03
CA LEU A 489 3.83 -25.94 1.28
C LEU A 489 4.26 -24.46 1.14
N THR A 490 4.63 -24.04 -0.07
CA THR A 490 5.13 -22.69 -0.35
C THR A 490 4.23 -21.94 -1.34
N PHE A 491 3.62 -20.82 -0.93
CA PHE A 491 2.75 -19.98 -1.79
C PHE A 491 3.48 -19.01 -2.72
N SER A 492 4.81 -18.92 -2.60
CA SER A 492 5.62 -17.88 -3.26
C SER A 492 6.47 -18.37 -4.45
N ALA A 493 6.54 -19.69 -4.68
CA ALA A 493 7.46 -20.22 -5.69
C ALA A 493 6.81 -20.39 -7.08
N PRO A 494 7.48 -20.01 -8.19
CA PRO A 494 7.14 -20.60 -9.49
C PRO A 494 7.30 -22.12 -9.37
N ALA A 495 6.30 -22.88 -9.83
CA ALA A 495 6.19 -24.34 -9.69
C ALA A 495 7.56 -25.03 -9.59
N ALA A 496 7.92 -25.50 -8.40
CA ALA A 496 9.25 -26.05 -8.15
C ALA A 496 9.51 -27.20 -9.15
N GLN A 497 10.57 -27.06 -9.97
CA GLN A 497 10.98 -28.13 -10.88
C GLN A 497 11.56 -29.28 -10.06
N LEU A 498 10.90 -30.44 -10.12
CA LEU A 498 11.45 -31.67 -9.55
C LEU A 498 12.64 -32.11 -10.41
N ARG A 499 13.77 -32.45 -9.79
CA ARG A 499 15.00 -32.89 -10.47
C ARG A 499 15.62 -34.08 -9.75
N VAL A 500 16.34 -34.91 -10.50
CA VAL A 500 17.15 -35.99 -9.95
C VAL A 500 18.62 -35.83 -10.36
N ALA A 501 19.54 -36.48 -9.65
CA ALA A 501 20.98 -36.37 -9.87
C ALA A 501 21.42 -36.71 -11.31
N LYS A 502 20.64 -37.53 -12.02
CA LYS A 502 20.86 -37.89 -13.44
C LYS A 502 20.04 -37.05 -14.43
N GLY A 503 19.47 -35.91 -14.04
CA GLY A 503 18.72 -35.01 -14.93
C GLY A 503 17.25 -34.84 -14.52
N GLU A 504 16.33 -35.05 -15.45
CA GLU A 504 14.88 -34.92 -15.20
C GLU A 504 14.30 -36.22 -14.63
N LEU A 505 13.16 -36.12 -13.93
CA LEU A 505 12.41 -37.31 -13.53
C LEU A 505 11.93 -38.00 -14.81
N GLY A 506 12.28 -39.28 -14.99
CA GLY A 506 11.82 -40.08 -16.14
C GLY A 506 10.30 -40.30 -16.14
N GLU A 507 9.81 -41.07 -17.12
CA GLU A 507 8.38 -41.43 -17.23
C GLU A 507 7.95 -42.36 -16.09
N THR A 508 7.52 -41.77 -14.97
CA THR A 508 6.94 -42.49 -13.82
C THR A 508 5.42 -42.58 -13.96
N PRO A 509 4.77 -43.55 -13.29
CA PRO A 509 3.31 -43.57 -13.17
C PRO A 509 2.74 -42.26 -12.60
N ALA A 510 3.45 -41.62 -11.66
CA ALA A 510 3.10 -40.31 -11.13
C ALA A 510 3.12 -39.20 -12.20
N ALA A 511 4.16 -39.16 -13.03
CA ALA A 511 4.27 -38.21 -14.13
C ALA A 511 3.15 -38.40 -15.17
N ALA A 512 2.86 -39.66 -15.52
CA ALA A 512 1.77 -39.98 -16.45
C ALA A 512 0.41 -39.54 -15.90
N ARG A 513 0.16 -39.74 -14.61
CA ARG A 513 -1.09 -39.31 -13.94
C ARG A 513 -1.22 -37.79 -13.87
N LEU A 514 -0.15 -37.07 -13.54
CA LEU A 514 -0.13 -35.60 -13.56
C LEU A 514 -0.43 -35.05 -14.96
N LEU A 515 0.19 -35.62 -15.99
CA LEU A 515 -0.05 -35.23 -17.38
C LEU A 515 -1.48 -35.53 -17.82
N ALA A 516 -2.06 -36.65 -17.39
CA ALA A 516 -3.45 -36.98 -17.66
C ALA A 516 -4.41 -35.94 -17.04
N ILE A 517 -4.18 -35.58 -15.77
CA ILE A 517 -4.97 -34.55 -15.07
C ILE A 517 -4.80 -33.19 -15.76
N GLU A 518 -3.58 -32.80 -16.11
CA GLU A 518 -3.29 -31.51 -16.78
C GLU A 518 -4.06 -31.35 -18.09
N LYS A 519 -4.17 -32.43 -18.88
CA LYS A 519 -4.91 -32.44 -20.16
C LYS A 519 -6.41 -32.22 -20.00
N GLU A 520 -6.97 -32.54 -18.84
CA GLU A 520 -8.40 -32.36 -18.54
C GLU A 520 -8.70 -30.95 -17.99
N LEU A 521 -7.69 -30.16 -17.65
CA LEU A 521 -7.87 -28.81 -17.10
C LEU A 521 -8.37 -27.82 -18.15
N ARG A 522 -9.29 -26.96 -17.73
CA ARG A 522 -9.79 -25.82 -18.51
C ARG A 522 -8.78 -24.67 -18.49
N LEU A 523 -7.67 -24.84 -19.21
CA LEU A 523 -6.61 -23.84 -19.33
C LEU A 523 -6.93 -22.73 -20.35
N ASP A 524 -8.01 -22.89 -21.11
CA ASP A 524 -8.51 -21.88 -22.05
C ASP A 524 -8.95 -20.58 -21.37
N ILE A 525 -9.12 -20.58 -20.04
CA ILE A 525 -9.32 -19.37 -19.24
C ILE A 525 -8.21 -18.33 -19.45
N PHE A 526 -6.98 -18.77 -19.78
CA PHE A 526 -5.85 -17.86 -20.02
C PHE A 526 -5.77 -17.33 -21.46
N SER A 527 -6.64 -17.77 -22.38
CA SER A 527 -6.57 -17.46 -23.81
C SER A 527 -6.69 -15.97 -24.15
N SER A 528 -7.27 -15.17 -23.24
CA SER A 528 -7.42 -13.73 -23.43
C SER A 528 -6.10 -12.95 -23.36
N GLY A 529 -5.03 -13.54 -22.81
CA GLY A 529 -3.75 -12.86 -22.58
C GLY A 529 -3.81 -11.71 -21.55
N SER A 530 -4.94 -11.56 -20.85
CA SER A 530 -5.21 -10.48 -19.89
C SER A 530 -5.67 -11.07 -18.57
N TRP A 531 -5.14 -10.56 -17.46
CA TRP A 531 -5.57 -10.98 -16.12
C TRP A 531 -7.07 -10.73 -15.89
N ARG A 532 -7.64 -9.66 -16.49
CA ARG A 532 -9.08 -9.37 -16.41
C ARG A 532 -9.90 -10.40 -17.15
N GLY A 533 -9.48 -10.79 -18.36
CA GLY A 533 -10.18 -11.82 -19.13
C GLY A 533 -10.09 -13.19 -18.47
N ALA A 534 -8.91 -13.53 -17.91
CA ALA A 534 -8.73 -14.75 -17.13
C ALA A 534 -9.59 -14.78 -15.87
N TRP A 535 -9.74 -13.64 -15.17
CA TRP A 535 -10.63 -13.52 -14.01
C TRP A 535 -12.10 -13.76 -14.36
N GLU A 536 -12.59 -13.14 -15.44
CA GLU A 536 -13.97 -13.34 -15.88
C GLU A 536 -14.22 -14.79 -16.33
N ALA A 537 -13.28 -15.39 -17.06
CA ALA A 537 -13.36 -16.79 -17.46
C ALA A 537 -13.29 -17.74 -16.25
N PHE A 538 -12.45 -17.46 -15.26
CA PHE A 538 -12.34 -18.24 -14.03
C PHE A 538 -13.63 -18.20 -13.20
N LYS A 539 -14.28 -17.04 -13.07
CA LYS A 539 -15.59 -16.92 -12.39
C LYS A 539 -16.67 -17.75 -13.07
N ALA A 540 -16.61 -17.89 -14.39
CA ALA A 540 -17.58 -18.65 -15.18
C ALA A 540 -17.42 -20.17 -15.06
N LEU A 541 -16.31 -20.66 -14.49
CA LEU A 541 -16.07 -22.09 -14.30
C LEU A 541 -17.01 -22.71 -13.24
N ARG A 542 -17.35 -23.97 -13.47
CA ARG A 542 -18.09 -24.78 -12.50
C ARG A 542 -17.25 -25.01 -11.23
N GLY A 543 -17.89 -25.36 -10.12
CA GLY A 543 -17.20 -25.53 -8.84
C GLY A 543 -16.14 -26.64 -8.86
N ASP A 544 -16.42 -27.74 -9.55
CA ASP A 544 -15.49 -28.84 -9.80
C ASP A 544 -14.30 -28.44 -10.67
N GLU A 545 -14.53 -27.63 -11.71
CA GLU A 545 -13.47 -27.12 -12.60
C GLU A 545 -12.53 -26.16 -11.85
N ARG A 546 -13.07 -25.26 -11.02
CA ARG A 546 -12.26 -24.39 -10.16
C ARG A 546 -11.46 -25.18 -9.13
N ALA A 547 -12.09 -26.18 -8.50
CA ALA A 547 -11.41 -27.04 -7.55
C ALA A 547 -10.28 -27.84 -8.22
N ALA A 548 -10.49 -28.37 -9.42
CA ALA A 548 -9.46 -29.10 -10.17
C ALA A 548 -8.24 -28.21 -10.51
N LEU A 549 -8.48 -26.97 -10.96
CA LEU A 549 -7.41 -25.99 -11.20
C LEU A 549 -6.66 -25.63 -9.93
N ALA A 550 -7.38 -25.38 -8.82
CA ALA A 550 -6.76 -25.08 -7.53
C ALA A 550 -5.92 -26.25 -7.02
N ALA A 551 -6.44 -27.48 -7.15
CA ALA A 551 -5.76 -28.70 -6.73
C ALA A 551 -4.49 -28.96 -7.53
N PHE A 552 -4.54 -28.83 -8.85
CA PHE A 552 -3.37 -28.96 -9.70
C PHE A 552 -2.34 -27.85 -9.43
N SER A 553 -2.81 -26.63 -9.17
CA SER A 553 -1.93 -25.50 -8.82
C SER A 553 -1.21 -25.75 -7.48
N LEU A 554 -1.95 -26.20 -6.45
CA LEU A 554 -1.38 -26.55 -5.15
C LEU A 554 -0.40 -27.72 -5.25
N ALA A 555 -0.75 -28.76 -6.02
CA ALA A 555 0.15 -29.89 -6.26
C ALA A 555 1.50 -29.41 -6.84
N ARG A 556 1.51 -28.45 -7.77
CA ARG A 556 2.76 -27.90 -8.32
C ARG A 556 3.61 -27.12 -7.32
N MET A 557 3.05 -26.72 -6.18
CA MET A 557 3.73 -26.00 -5.10
C MET A 557 4.38 -26.93 -4.06
N ILE A 558 4.10 -28.24 -4.09
CA ILE A 558 4.71 -29.22 -3.18
C ILE A 558 6.20 -29.37 -3.49
N GLU A 559 7.07 -29.09 -2.53
CA GLU A 559 8.53 -29.19 -2.70
C GLU A 559 9.08 -30.58 -2.33
N PRO A 560 10.27 -30.97 -2.83
CA PRO A 560 10.97 -32.15 -2.37
C PRO A 560 11.36 -32.03 -0.88
N ILE A 561 10.61 -32.70 0.00
CA ILE A 561 10.92 -32.81 1.42
C ILE A 561 11.01 -34.29 1.83
N ASN A 562 12.04 -34.62 2.60
CA ASN A 562 12.29 -35.98 3.12
C ASN A 562 11.66 -36.23 4.49
N ASP A 563 11.00 -35.22 5.05
CA ASP A 563 10.36 -35.29 6.35
C ASP A 563 9.16 -36.26 6.30
N GLU A 564 9.25 -37.35 7.07
CA GLU A 564 8.21 -38.36 7.22
C GLU A 564 7.12 -37.94 8.21
N GLU A 565 7.31 -36.85 8.95
CA GLU A 565 6.41 -36.37 10.01
C GLU A 565 5.77 -35.00 9.69
N GLY A 566 6.21 -34.33 8.62
CA GLY A 566 5.68 -33.04 8.20
C GLY A 566 4.27 -33.06 7.61
N PHE A 567 3.74 -31.88 7.30
CA PHE A 567 2.38 -31.71 6.76
C PHE A 567 2.17 -32.44 5.43
N ALA A 568 3.20 -32.52 4.58
CA ALA A 568 3.19 -33.34 3.36
C ALA A 568 2.90 -34.84 3.65
N SER A 569 3.36 -35.35 4.79
CA SER A 569 3.10 -36.72 5.23
C SER A 569 1.65 -36.93 5.65
N VAL A 570 1.09 -35.98 6.40
CA VAL A 570 -0.33 -35.98 6.78
C VAL A 570 -1.21 -36.04 5.52
N LEU A 571 -0.93 -35.18 4.53
CA LEU A 571 -1.66 -35.20 3.25
C LEU A 571 -1.51 -36.54 2.53
N GLY A 572 -0.30 -37.12 2.51
CA GLY A 572 -0.08 -38.43 1.90
C GLY A 572 -0.88 -39.56 2.56
N VAL A 573 -1.03 -39.53 3.89
CA VAL A 573 -1.84 -40.50 4.64
C VAL A 573 -3.34 -40.27 4.41
N GLU A 574 -3.83 -39.03 4.44
CA GLU A 574 -5.24 -38.73 4.17
C GLU A 574 -5.68 -39.11 2.75
N LEU A 575 -4.76 -38.99 1.78
CA LEU A 575 -4.95 -39.45 0.41
C LEU A 575 -4.89 -40.97 0.27
N GLY A 576 -4.45 -41.70 1.30
CA GLY A 576 -4.21 -43.14 1.25
C GLY A 576 -3.11 -43.54 0.26
N LEU A 577 -2.09 -42.69 0.05
CA LEU A 577 -1.08 -42.92 -0.97
C LEU A 577 -0.14 -44.07 -0.59
N SER A 578 -0.05 -45.06 -1.47
CA SER A 578 1.06 -46.01 -1.49
C SER A 578 2.09 -45.58 -2.52
N ILE A 579 3.35 -45.36 -2.09
CA ILE A 579 4.45 -44.99 -3.00
C ILE A 579 4.59 -45.97 -4.16
N ARG A 580 4.29 -47.25 -3.94
CA ARG A 580 4.41 -48.30 -4.96
C ARG A 580 3.47 -48.14 -6.14
N GLU A 581 2.38 -47.39 -6.00
CA GLU A 581 1.49 -47.04 -7.11
C GLU A 581 2.09 -45.97 -8.04
N TYR A 582 3.03 -45.17 -7.52
CA TYR A 582 3.55 -43.97 -8.17
C TYR A 582 5.03 -44.10 -8.57
N TRP A 583 5.76 -45.01 -7.92
CA TRP A 583 7.19 -45.23 -8.10
C TRP A 583 7.59 -46.68 -7.85
N THR A 584 8.52 -47.20 -8.66
CA THR A 584 9.08 -48.56 -8.49
C THR A 584 10.61 -48.48 -8.42
N PRO A 585 11.24 -49.09 -7.41
CA PRO A 585 12.70 -49.17 -7.31
C PRO A 585 13.27 -50.08 -8.41
N THR A 586 14.37 -49.66 -9.01
CA THR A 586 15.16 -50.39 -10.00
C THR A 586 16.62 -50.41 -9.59
N ALA A 587 17.46 -51.21 -10.26
CA ALA A 587 18.90 -51.16 -10.04
C ALA A 587 19.46 -49.75 -10.26
N ASP A 588 18.94 -49.04 -11.26
CA ASP A 588 19.45 -47.72 -11.67
C ASP A 588 19.00 -46.58 -10.76
N ASN A 589 17.75 -46.60 -10.28
CA ASN A 589 17.21 -45.51 -9.48
C ASN A 589 17.48 -45.68 -7.98
N PHE A 590 17.65 -46.91 -7.48
CA PHE A 590 17.73 -47.22 -6.06
C PHE A 590 18.71 -48.35 -5.68
N PHE A 591 18.49 -49.60 -6.13
CA PHE A 591 19.17 -50.76 -5.54
C PHE A 591 20.70 -50.78 -5.72
N SER A 592 21.24 -50.23 -6.82
CA SER A 592 22.71 -50.13 -6.98
C SER A 592 23.35 -49.03 -6.11
N ARG A 593 22.53 -48.11 -5.58
CA ARG A 593 22.96 -46.88 -4.88
C ARG A 593 22.97 -47.01 -3.35
N ILE A 594 22.36 -48.06 -2.80
CA ILE A 594 22.31 -48.35 -1.35
C ILE A 594 23.43 -49.30 -0.92
N ARG A 595 23.64 -49.53 0.38
CA ARG A 595 24.67 -50.45 0.87
C ARG A 595 24.20 -51.90 0.70
N LYS A 596 25.15 -52.84 0.77
CA LYS A 596 24.84 -54.26 0.67
C LYS A 596 23.99 -54.77 1.84
N ASP A 597 24.17 -54.17 3.01
CA ASP A 597 23.36 -54.49 4.19
C ASP A 597 21.90 -54.03 4.01
N ASP A 598 21.68 -52.85 3.40
CA ASP A 598 20.34 -52.35 3.08
C ASP A 598 19.63 -53.23 2.03
N LEU A 599 20.38 -53.81 1.08
CA LEU A 599 19.84 -54.80 0.14
C LEU A 599 19.40 -56.09 0.85
N ALA A 600 20.18 -56.54 1.84
CA ALA A 600 19.83 -57.70 2.65
C ALA A 600 18.63 -57.43 3.57
N GLU A 601 18.50 -56.21 4.10
CA GLU A 601 17.34 -55.75 4.86
C GLU A 601 16.07 -55.78 3.99
N PHE A 602 16.13 -55.23 2.78
CA PHE A 602 15.02 -55.31 1.80
C PHE A 602 14.59 -56.76 1.55
N LEU A 603 15.53 -57.66 1.26
CA LEU A 603 15.22 -59.08 1.02
C LEU A 603 14.60 -59.73 2.27
N THR A 604 15.09 -59.39 3.45
CA THR A 604 14.57 -59.94 4.71
C THR A 604 13.14 -59.48 4.98
N GLN A 605 12.83 -58.20 4.71
CA GLN A 605 11.49 -57.62 4.87
C GLN A 605 10.48 -58.14 3.85
N THR A 606 10.92 -58.46 2.63
CA THR A 606 10.02 -58.82 1.52
C THR A 606 9.83 -60.32 1.32
N VAL A 607 10.90 -61.12 1.41
CA VAL A 607 10.86 -62.57 1.17
C VAL A 607 11.18 -63.42 2.40
N GLY A 608 11.43 -62.78 3.54
CA GLY A 608 11.72 -63.45 4.81
C GLY A 608 13.17 -63.89 4.98
N LYS A 609 13.59 -64.05 6.24
CA LYS A 609 14.99 -64.27 6.65
C LYS A 609 15.68 -65.47 5.99
N GLU A 610 14.97 -66.60 5.87
CA GLU A 610 15.53 -67.84 5.30
C GLU A 610 15.81 -67.72 3.80
N ARG A 611 14.84 -67.17 3.04
CA ARG A 611 14.97 -66.98 1.59
C ARG A 611 15.94 -65.85 1.26
N ALA A 612 15.97 -64.79 2.07
CA ALA A 612 16.96 -63.72 1.96
C ALA A 612 18.41 -64.23 2.14
N ALA A 613 18.64 -65.10 3.13
CA ALA A 613 19.95 -65.72 3.36
C ALA A 613 20.35 -66.66 2.22
N PHE A 614 19.41 -67.42 1.66
CA PHE A 614 19.63 -68.26 0.48
C PHE A 614 20.06 -67.42 -0.73
N LEU A 615 19.28 -66.40 -1.09
CA LEU A 615 19.56 -65.53 -2.24
C LEU A 615 20.92 -64.82 -2.08
N THR A 616 21.21 -64.30 -0.89
CA THR A 616 22.50 -63.61 -0.63
C THR A 616 23.71 -64.53 -0.79
N ARG A 617 23.57 -65.81 -0.40
CA ARG A 617 24.62 -66.84 -0.54
C ARG A 617 24.80 -67.32 -1.98
N GLU A 618 23.70 -67.46 -2.72
CA GLU A 618 23.67 -67.91 -4.12
C GLU A 618 24.50 -66.99 -5.03
N PHE A 619 24.35 -65.66 -4.88
CA PHE A 619 25.07 -64.66 -5.69
C PHE A 619 26.48 -64.31 -5.19
N LYS A 620 27.08 -65.19 -4.36
CA LYS A 620 28.42 -65.01 -3.78
C LYS A 620 28.64 -63.61 -3.18
N ALA A 621 27.58 -63.02 -2.63
CA ALA A 621 27.62 -61.71 -2.00
C ALA A 621 28.06 -60.53 -2.92
N LYS A 622 27.95 -60.66 -4.25
CA LYS A 622 28.20 -59.55 -5.18
C LYS A 622 27.03 -58.56 -5.18
N LYS A 623 27.32 -57.29 -4.89
CA LYS A 623 26.32 -56.23 -4.74
C LYS A 623 25.43 -56.04 -5.98
N SER A 624 26.02 -56.04 -7.17
CA SER A 624 25.30 -55.82 -8.44
C SER A 624 24.32 -56.95 -8.76
N GLU A 625 24.68 -58.20 -8.46
CA GLU A 625 23.82 -59.37 -8.68
C GLU A 625 22.64 -59.37 -7.68
N ILE A 626 22.89 -59.01 -6.43
CA ILE A 626 21.83 -58.83 -5.41
C ILE A 626 20.88 -57.69 -5.81
N ALA A 627 21.41 -56.54 -6.27
CA ALA A 627 20.58 -55.42 -6.73
C ALA A 627 19.66 -55.82 -7.89
N ALA A 628 20.16 -56.59 -8.85
CA ALA A 628 19.36 -57.09 -9.96
C ALA A 628 18.27 -58.10 -9.52
N VAL A 629 18.52 -58.88 -8.45
CA VAL A 629 17.50 -59.75 -7.85
C VAL A 629 16.41 -58.91 -7.19
N CYS A 630 16.78 -57.88 -6.43
CA CYS A 630 15.82 -56.99 -5.80
C CYS A 630 14.91 -56.31 -6.83
N GLU A 631 15.46 -55.85 -7.95
CA GLU A 631 14.68 -55.28 -9.06
C GLU A 631 13.67 -56.29 -9.64
N ARG A 632 14.08 -57.54 -9.89
CA ARG A 632 13.20 -58.61 -10.38
C ARG A 632 12.09 -59.01 -9.41
N LEU A 633 12.27 -58.75 -8.11
CA LEU A 633 11.21 -58.94 -7.13
C LEU A 633 10.17 -57.81 -7.23
N THR A 634 10.61 -56.60 -7.58
CA THR A 634 9.78 -55.39 -7.61
C THR A 634 9.14 -55.08 -8.96
N ASP A 635 9.64 -55.63 -10.06
CA ASP A 635 9.11 -55.46 -11.43
C ASP A 635 7.96 -56.45 -11.77
N GLY A 636 7.66 -57.37 -10.85
CA GLY A 636 6.58 -58.35 -11.01
C GLY A 636 6.91 -59.55 -11.91
N THR A 637 8.16 -59.68 -12.38
CA THR A 637 8.58 -60.79 -13.26
C THR A 637 8.82 -62.11 -12.49
N THR A 638 9.10 -62.02 -11.18
CA THR A 638 9.34 -63.19 -10.34
C THR A 638 8.04 -63.72 -9.72
N PRO A 639 7.74 -65.02 -9.81
CA PRO A 639 6.59 -65.61 -9.13
C PRO A 639 6.78 -65.56 -7.60
N LEU A 640 5.92 -64.78 -6.93
CA LEU A 640 5.89 -64.59 -5.48
C LEU A 640 4.65 -65.23 -4.86
N LYS A 641 4.81 -65.76 -3.64
CA LYS A 641 3.67 -66.17 -2.79
C LYS A 641 2.84 -64.93 -2.42
N SER A 642 1.57 -65.13 -2.05
CA SER A 642 0.66 -64.01 -1.71
C SER A 642 1.29 -63.06 -0.69
N ALA A 643 1.78 -63.59 0.44
CA ALA A 643 2.39 -62.78 1.50
C ALA A 643 3.66 -62.03 1.04
N GLU A 644 4.46 -62.61 0.15
CA GLU A 644 5.66 -61.96 -0.38
C GLU A 644 5.29 -60.86 -1.38
N ARG A 645 4.24 -61.07 -2.18
CA ARG A 645 3.70 -60.05 -3.10
C ARG A 645 3.15 -58.86 -2.33
N ASP A 646 2.40 -59.11 -1.26
CA ASP A 646 1.84 -58.06 -0.41
C ASP A 646 2.98 -57.28 0.29
N ALA A 647 3.99 -57.97 0.81
CA ALA A 647 5.15 -57.35 1.43
C ALA A 647 5.96 -56.49 0.43
N VAL A 648 6.18 -56.97 -0.80
CA VAL A 648 6.84 -56.19 -1.86
C VAL A 648 6.01 -54.99 -2.30
N GLY A 649 4.68 -55.15 -2.38
CA GLY A 649 3.74 -54.10 -2.78
C GLY A 649 3.53 -53.01 -1.73
N ALA A 650 3.74 -53.32 -0.45
CA ALA A 650 3.68 -52.37 0.67
C ALA A 650 5.04 -51.74 0.99
N TRP A 651 6.14 -52.27 0.46
CA TRP A 651 7.48 -51.81 0.81
C TRP A 651 7.83 -50.47 0.15
N ALA A 652 8.37 -49.54 0.94
CA ALA A 652 8.93 -48.28 0.48
C ALA A 652 10.32 -48.05 1.11
N PRO A 653 11.25 -47.36 0.40
CA PRO A 653 12.50 -46.90 0.99
C PRO A 653 12.25 -45.96 2.17
N ARG A 654 13.22 -45.90 3.09
CA ARG A 654 13.25 -44.87 4.13
C ARG A 654 13.21 -43.47 3.49
N GLY A 655 12.44 -42.56 4.09
CA GLY A 655 12.21 -41.21 3.60
C GLY A 655 11.18 -41.09 2.48
N MET A 656 10.62 -42.21 1.99
CA MET A 656 9.55 -42.18 0.97
C MET A 656 8.16 -42.41 1.54
N ALA A 657 8.03 -43.10 2.68
CA ALA A 657 6.74 -43.39 3.27
C ALA A 657 6.01 -42.12 3.73
N PHE A 658 4.69 -42.19 3.81
CA PHE A 658 3.85 -41.18 4.43
C PHE A 658 3.36 -41.75 5.77
N ALA A 659 3.70 -41.09 6.87
CA ALA A 659 3.32 -41.50 8.22
C ALA A 659 2.75 -40.32 9.00
N ILE A 660 1.94 -40.61 10.02
CA ILE A 660 1.46 -39.59 10.97
C ILE A 660 2.46 -39.53 12.13
N PRO A 661 2.90 -38.35 12.59
CA PRO A 661 3.78 -38.20 13.74
C PRO A 661 3.21 -38.90 14.98
N ALA A 662 4.07 -39.53 15.77
CA ALA A 662 3.64 -40.31 16.94
C ALA A 662 2.84 -39.50 17.99
N GLY A 663 2.96 -38.16 17.99
CA GLY A 663 2.20 -37.26 18.87
C GLY A 663 0.80 -36.86 18.38
N LEU A 664 0.46 -37.13 17.11
CA LEU A 664 -0.83 -36.79 16.47
C LEU A 664 -1.73 -38.01 16.25
N SER A 665 -1.27 -39.22 16.60
CA SER A 665 -2.12 -40.42 16.63
C SER A 665 -3.23 -40.22 17.67
N ALA A 666 -4.42 -39.84 17.21
CA ALA A 666 -5.60 -39.66 18.05
C ALA A 666 -5.81 -40.87 18.96
N LYS A 667 -5.60 -40.70 20.26
CA LYS A 667 -6.42 -41.44 21.23
C LYS A 667 -7.85 -40.95 20.99
N ASN A 668 -8.74 -41.86 20.65
CA ASN A 668 -10.16 -41.63 20.51
C ASN A 668 -10.73 -41.01 21.80
N ASP A 669 -10.80 -39.68 21.86
CA ASP A 669 -11.72 -38.95 22.72
C ASP A 669 -12.64 -38.13 21.80
N ALA A 670 -13.59 -38.83 21.18
CA ALA A 670 -14.70 -38.19 20.51
C ALA A 670 -15.59 -37.50 21.55
N PRO A 671 -15.91 -36.20 21.45
CA PRO A 671 -17.08 -35.65 22.10
C PRO A 671 -18.31 -36.26 21.41
N GLY A 672 -19.24 -36.75 22.23
CA GLY A 672 -20.37 -37.58 21.83
C GLY A 672 -21.25 -37.01 20.72
N GLU A 673 -21.88 -37.97 20.05
CA GLU A 673 -23.07 -37.86 19.21
C GLU A 673 -24.06 -36.82 19.76
N ASP A 674 -24.46 -35.86 18.92
CA ASP A 674 -25.85 -35.40 18.80
C ASP A 674 -25.95 -34.23 17.82
N ILE A 675 -25.94 -34.49 16.50
CA ILE A 675 -26.78 -33.74 15.54
C ILE A 675 -27.12 -34.67 14.35
N ALA A 676 -28.17 -35.45 14.50
CA ALA A 676 -28.84 -36.13 13.38
C ALA A 676 -30.36 -35.93 13.49
N SER A 677 -30.86 -34.89 12.83
CA SER A 677 -32.18 -34.73 12.19
C SER A 677 -32.38 -33.22 11.98
N GLY A 678 -32.58 -32.70 10.78
CA GLY A 678 -33.56 -33.13 9.81
C GLY A 678 -34.90 -32.46 10.14
N GLU A 679 -35.01 -31.14 9.99
CA GLU A 679 -36.32 -30.48 9.88
C GLU A 679 -36.21 -29.20 9.01
N GLU A 680 -36.85 -29.28 7.85
CA GLU A 680 -37.18 -28.17 6.96
C GLU A 680 -37.96 -27.10 7.74
N ARG A 681 -37.52 -25.83 7.68
CA ARG A 681 -38.38 -24.71 8.09
C ARG A 681 -39.17 -24.22 6.88
N PRO A 682 -40.51 -24.21 6.93
CA PRO A 682 -41.32 -23.72 5.83
C PRO A 682 -41.28 -22.19 5.78
N ALA A 683 -41.41 -21.68 4.56
CA ALA A 683 -41.72 -20.29 4.30
C ALA A 683 -43.12 -19.97 4.87
N THR A 684 -43.20 -18.96 5.73
CA THR A 684 -44.47 -18.35 6.13
C THR A 684 -44.42 -16.86 5.79
N GLN A 685 -45.39 -16.47 4.96
CA GLN A 685 -45.76 -15.09 4.66
C GLN A 685 -46.28 -14.34 5.92
N ALA A 686 -46.33 -13.01 5.76
CA ALA A 686 -47.11 -12.01 6.49
C ALA A 686 -46.41 -11.29 7.66
N GLY A 687 -46.24 -9.97 7.45
CA GLY A 687 -45.70 -8.98 8.39
C GLY A 687 -45.15 -7.78 7.64
#